data_AF-A0A3N9THN7-F1
#
_entry.id   AF-A0A3N9THN7-F1
#
_cell.length_a   1.000
_cell.length_b   1.000
_cell.length_c   1.000
_cell.angle_alpha   90.00
_cell.angle_beta   90.00
_cell.angle_gamma   90.00
#
_symmetry.space_group_name_H-M   'P 1'
#
loop_
_entity.id
_entity.type
_entity.pdbx_description
1 polymer ?
#
loop_
_entity_poly.entity_id
_entity_poly.type
_entity_poly.pdbx_seq_one_letter_code
_entity_poly.pdbx_strand_id
1 'polypeptide(L)'
;MSNEKPNSQFPVVRKARGISPLWILPILTLIIAGWLIFKAVNATGEMVTIYFDDAQGLIEGRTPIRYQGLEVGMVRHVKLEKKNDSIYVEAEVYPEASYLVNGDTKFWLVKPSASLSGISGLDALVSGNYIALLPDNLDSESDIKDAYYALKNAPTNIKNTKDLIVELTADELDGINVGSKILYKKIPIGEVIGYNLSQDNQSVSIQTSIKQEYAPLITDKSRFWNVSGVNANINFSNVDIQLESISSLLAGGIAVDSPDDGNPVESGQKYKLYDDIRSAGRGIHIQVELPQDHGLTAQSSSVLYKGMKIGQVLSIVFNKQKTKVLANIAVEPTFSDLLVNGSKFIIDQARLSLTDMKKLPNLIKGNDLILLPNPSGKERARSFTAIKESQFNQLSENALSLTLNSDSAMGLSPGSPIRYRGLSVGAVSHIEIADEGVNIHIYINNKYKYLVRSENRFYINTVASAKLTNNGVNVSIPPVSDLISGGIGFISEGNDKSRRIYRLYSSEEAANLAKETEQGTQRLTLLADSLPAISESSPVIYHNIKVGRVEKYELGDKGVVITLLIENKYSHLINSTTVFWGTSGLEVDASVNGISLKSKPVESILKGGIEFTSINGIKNKSNNRYILFKSLDEAKLYGEQITLTSPESYGITKGTSIQFKGVTVGKVSSVLPDFSHDNVLITAYVLPEFRGKIALKSSYFWIKGKSENALEVMKNIKSVIIPTIEVMPGQGEFVKQFNLHLNAPNRQGLDLILQTANRDSITFGMPVTFRGIEVGKVTNVRLGDLADRVLVSVHIDNQFAYLVRENSVFWNESGINVSVGLTGADIKTGSLQSLVTGGIAFNTPLSQPISPVAHTGDAYLLHQEKRSEWSEWNQPIAKP
;
A
#
# COMPACT_ATOMS: atom_id res chain seq x y z
N MET A 1 -18.16 189.59 0.04
CA MET A 1 -19.47 190.25 -0.12
C MET A 1 -20.52 189.17 -0.30
N SER A 2 -21.43 189.10 0.67
CA SER A 2 -22.89 188.85 0.62
C SER A 2 -23.53 187.73 -0.23
N ASN A 3 -24.39 186.97 0.49
CA ASN A 3 -25.78 186.51 0.18
C ASN A 3 -26.05 185.56 -1.00
N GLU A 4 -27.05 184.66 -1.01
CA GLU A 4 -28.07 184.10 -0.09
C GLU A 4 -28.81 182.95 -0.85
N LYS A 5 -29.21 181.85 -0.14
CA LYS A 5 -30.45 180.97 -0.21
C LYS A 5 -31.12 180.55 -1.57
N PRO A 6 -32.13 179.62 -1.65
CA PRO A 6 -32.64 178.52 -0.76
C PRO A 6 -33.08 177.16 -1.44
N ASN A 7 -33.41 176.15 -0.60
CA ASN A 7 -34.36 174.97 -0.66
C ASN A 7 -34.85 174.25 -1.95
N SER A 8 -34.86 172.89 -1.92
CA SER A 8 -36.07 172.01 -2.00
C SER A 8 -35.74 170.49 -1.88
N GLN A 9 -36.63 169.71 -1.23
CA GLN A 9 -36.58 168.25 -0.96
C GLN A 9 -37.25 167.41 -2.09
N PHE A 10 -36.91 166.11 -2.24
CA PHE A 10 -37.77 164.90 -2.47
C PHE A 10 -36.89 163.65 -2.82
N PRO A 11 -37.43 162.40 -2.91
CA PRO A 11 -37.48 161.33 -1.90
C PRO A 11 -36.36 160.25 -1.99
N VAL A 12 -36.23 159.46 -0.92
CA VAL A 12 -35.23 158.39 -0.72
C VAL A 12 -35.65 157.08 -1.42
N VAL A 13 -34.84 156.59 -2.36
CA VAL A 13 -34.93 155.22 -2.93
C VAL A 13 -33.70 154.41 -2.49
N ARG A 14 -33.89 153.44 -1.58
CA ARG A 14 -32.84 152.49 -1.19
C ARG A 14 -32.71 151.40 -2.25
N LYS A 15 -31.57 151.34 -2.94
CA LYS A 15 -31.16 150.20 -3.77
C LYS A 15 -30.72 149.04 -2.86
N ALA A 16 -31.52 147.99 -2.79
CA ALA A 16 -31.10 146.70 -2.25
C ALA A 16 -30.14 146.03 -3.24
N ARG A 17 -28.85 146.01 -2.91
CA ARG A 17 -27.86 145.13 -3.53
C ARG A 17 -27.95 143.78 -2.83
N GLY A 18 -28.83 142.92 -3.32
CA GLY A 18 -28.94 141.53 -2.92
C GLY A 18 -29.46 140.75 -4.11
N ILE A 19 -28.77 139.67 -4.47
CA ILE A 19 -29.19 138.76 -5.53
C ILE A 19 -30.58 138.23 -5.12
N SER A 20 -31.57 138.36 -5.99
CA SER A 20 -32.96 137.99 -5.70
C SER A 20 -33.06 136.52 -5.22
N PRO A 21 -33.85 136.20 -4.17
CA PRO A 21 -34.03 134.83 -3.67
C PRO A 21 -34.49 133.81 -4.73
N LEU A 22 -35.06 134.28 -5.85
CA LEU A 22 -35.45 133.47 -7.00
C LEU A 22 -34.26 132.75 -7.69
N TRP A 23 -33.02 133.20 -7.49
CA TRP A 23 -31.81 132.54 -8.02
C TRP A 23 -31.26 131.40 -7.14
N ILE A 24 -31.81 131.18 -5.94
CA ILE A 24 -31.39 130.08 -5.07
C ILE A 24 -31.79 128.73 -5.67
N LEU A 25 -32.98 128.64 -6.29
CA LEU A 25 -33.50 127.38 -6.84
C LEU A 25 -32.66 126.85 -8.02
N PRO A 26 -32.27 127.66 -9.04
CA PRO A 26 -31.41 127.21 -10.14
C PRO A 26 -29.98 126.85 -9.69
N ILE A 27 -29.41 127.61 -8.74
CA ILE A 27 -28.05 127.34 -8.23
C ILE A 27 -28.05 126.07 -7.38
N LEU A 28 -29.08 125.88 -6.55
CA LEU A 28 -29.23 124.67 -5.73
C LEU A 28 -29.41 123.43 -6.61
N THR A 29 -30.21 123.52 -7.68
CA THR A 29 -30.34 122.42 -8.65
C THR A 29 -29.04 122.13 -9.39
N LEU A 30 -28.26 123.16 -9.74
CA LEU A 30 -26.95 122.99 -10.40
C LEU A 30 -25.90 122.36 -9.47
N ILE A 31 -25.91 122.71 -8.17
CA ILE A 31 -25.06 122.08 -7.15
C ILE A 31 -25.48 120.61 -6.93
N ILE A 32 -26.78 120.34 -6.83
CA ILE A 32 -27.29 118.96 -6.67
C ILE A 32 -26.98 118.13 -7.91
N ALA A 33 -27.17 118.69 -9.11
CA ALA A 33 -26.83 118.01 -10.37
C ALA A 33 -25.32 117.75 -10.48
N GLY A 34 -24.48 118.72 -10.14
CA GLY A 34 -23.03 118.55 -10.09
C GLY A 34 -22.60 117.49 -9.06
N TRP A 35 -23.24 117.46 -7.89
CA TRP A 35 -22.98 116.45 -6.86
C TRP A 35 -23.44 115.05 -7.28
N LEU A 36 -24.57 114.93 -7.98
CA LEU A 36 -25.05 113.66 -8.54
C LEU A 36 -24.13 113.15 -9.65
N ILE A 37 -23.59 114.03 -10.50
CA ILE A 37 -22.61 113.65 -11.52
C ILE A 37 -21.29 113.20 -10.87
N PHE A 38 -20.77 113.93 -9.89
CA PHE A 38 -19.56 113.54 -9.15
C PHE A 38 -19.75 112.20 -8.42
N LYS A 39 -20.92 112.00 -7.80
CA LYS A 39 -21.29 110.73 -7.16
C LYS A 39 -21.44 109.59 -8.17
N ALA A 40 -21.94 109.85 -9.37
CA ALA A 40 -22.08 108.84 -10.42
C ALA A 40 -20.72 108.40 -10.99
N VAL A 41 -19.79 109.34 -11.20
CA VAL A 41 -18.44 109.03 -11.72
C VAL A 41 -17.63 108.22 -10.70
N ASN A 42 -17.70 108.55 -9.40
CA ASN A 42 -16.98 107.81 -8.36
C ASN A 42 -17.64 106.49 -7.92
N ALA A 43 -18.85 106.18 -8.39
CA ALA A 43 -19.58 104.96 -8.05
C ALA A 43 -19.57 103.90 -9.18
N THR A 44 -18.79 104.11 -10.23
CA THR A 44 -18.70 103.18 -11.37
C THR A 44 -17.60 102.15 -11.08
N GLY A 45 -17.93 100.86 -11.09
CA GLY A 45 -16.94 99.78 -11.00
C GLY A 45 -16.09 99.66 -12.27
N GLU A 46 -14.99 98.92 -12.19
CA GLU A 46 -14.09 98.71 -13.33
C GLU A 46 -14.61 97.58 -14.22
N MET A 47 -14.79 97.85 -15.52
CA MET A 47 -15.27 96.85 -16.48
C MET A 47 -14.10 96.10 -17.09
N VAL A 48 -14.05 94.79 -16.87
CA VAL A 48 -12.98 93.91 -17.34
C VAL A 48 -13.52 92.90 -18.35
N THR A 49 -12.78 92.71 -19.44
CA THR A 49 -13.10 91.70 -20.46
C THR A 49 -12.25 90.46 -20.20
N ILE A 50 -12.89 89.30 -20.06
CA ILE A 50 -12.22 88.02 -19.80
C ILE A 50 -12.67 86.98 -20.84
N TYR A 51 -11.71 86.39 -21.54
CA TYR A 51 -11.91 85.31 -22.49
C TYR A 51 -11.83 83.95 -21.79
N PHE A 52 -12.84 83.11 -22.01
CA PHE A 52 -12.89 81.72 -21.53
C PHE A 52 -13.00 80.74 -22.70
N ASP A 53 -12.44 79.55 -22.53
CA ASP A 53 -12.59 78.44 -23.49
C ASP A 53 -14.01 77.83 -23.45
N ASP A 54 -14.74 77.96 -22.33
CA ASP A 54 -16.09 77.41 -22.12
C ASP A 54 -16.95 78.33 -21.22
N ALA A 55 -18.26 78.39 -21.48
CA ALA A 55 -19.25 79.25 -20.82
C ALA A 55 -20.08 78.50 -19.77
N GLN A 56 -19.81 77.20 -19.56
CA GLN A 56 -20.64 76.35 -18.72
C GLN A 56 -20.79 76.93 -17.29
N GLY A 57 -22.01 77.36 -16.97
CA GLY A 57 -22.39 77.90 -15.67
C GLY A 57 -22.03 79.36 -15.41
N LEU A 58 -21.57 80.10 -16.43
CA LEU A 58 -21.47 81.57 -16.40
C LEU A 58 -22.84 82.18 -16.74
N ILE A 59 -23.39 82.99 -15.84
CA ILE A 59 -24.71 83.59 -15.98
C ILE A 59 -24.60 85.10 -15.73
N GLU A 60 -25.07 85.88 -16.71
CA GLU A 60 -25.17 87.34 -16.63
C GLU A 60 -25.94 87.77 -15.36
N GLY A 61 -25.33 88.65 -14.57
CA GLY A 61 -25.88 89.20 -13.33
C GLY A 61 -25.95 88.23 -12.15
N ARG A 62 -25.41 87.00 -12.27
CA ARG A 62 -25.42 86.00 -11.17
C ARG A 62 -24.07 85.37 -10.86
N THR A 63 -23.14 85.31 -11.81
CA THR A 63 -21.81 84.75 -11.56
C THR A 63 -20.92 85.81 -10.90
N PRO A 64 -20.52 85.63 -9.64
CA PRO A 64 -19.64 86.57 -8.97
C PRO A 64 -18.19 86.38 -9.43
N ILE A 65 -17.40 87.45 -9.33
CA ILE A 65 -15.95 87.38 -9.28
C ILE A 65 -15.55 87.32 -7.81
N ARG A 66 -14.67 86.38 -7.45
CA ARG A 66 -14.19 86.20 -6.08
C ARG A 66 -12.67 86.28 -5.96
N TYR A 67 -12.23 86.93 -4.89
CA TYR A 67 -10.84 86.90 -4.44
C TYR A 67 -10.80 86.29 -3.04
N GLN A 68 -10.04 85.20 -2.87
CA GLN A 68 -9.94 84.46 -1.59
C GLN A 68 -11.31 84.10 -0.96
N GLY A 69 -12.32 83.83 -1.80
CA GLY A 69 -13.66 83.47 -1.38
C GLY A 69 -14.61 84.66 -1.10
N LEU A 70 -14.12 85.90 -1.12
CA LEU A 70 -14.95 87.11 -1.01
C LEU A 70 -15.42 87.57 -2.40
N GLU A 71 -16.69 87.96 -2.52
CA GLU A 71 -17.22 88.56 -3.74
C GLU A 71 -16.67 89.98 -3.94
N VAL A 72 -16.06 90.20 -5.09
CA VAL A 72 -15.37 91.44 -5.46
C VAL A 72 -15.82 92.00 -6.81
N GLY A 73 -16.75 91.32 -7.48
CA GLY A 73 -17.32 91.75 -8.76
C GLY A 73 -18.42 90.82 -9.24
N MET A 74 -18.99 91.12 -10.41
CA MET A 74 -20.12 90.39 -10.99
C MET A 74 -20.03 90.37 -12.51
N VAL A 75 -20.34 89.22 -13.12
CA VAL A 75 -20.46 89.12 -14.58
C VAL A 75 -21.65 89.94 -15.07
N ARG A 76 -21.43 90.79 -16.07
CA ARG A 76 -22.45 91.64 -16.69
C ARG A 76 -22.95 91.07 -18.01
N HIS A 77 -22.05 90.68 -18.90
CA HIS A 77 -22.40 90.11 -20.20
C HIS A 77 -21.57 88.87 -20.55
N VAL A 78 -22.22 87.90 -21.21
CA VAL A 78 -21.59 86.67 -21.72
C VAL A 78 -22.01 86.49 -23.17
N LYS A 79 -21.06 86.59 -24.09
CA LYS A 79 -21.29 86.44 -25.54
C LYS A 79 -20.27 85.48 -26.14
N LEU A 80 -20.63 84.87 -27.27
CA LEU A 80 -19.70 84.07 -28.06
C LEU A 80 -18.99 84.98 -29.07
N GLU A 81 -17.66 84.93 -29.12
CA GLU A 81 -16.89 85.69 -30.11
C GLU A 81 -16.80 84.92 -31.43
N LYS A 82 -17.20 85.58 -32.54
CA LYS A 82 -17.33 84.94 -33.87
C LYS A 82 -16.02 84.43 -34.49
N LYS A 83 -14.84 84.82 -33.98
CA LYS A 83 -13.54 84.62 -34.67
C LYS A 83 -12.69 83.48 -34.11
N ASN A 84 -12.87 83.09 -32.85
CA ASN A 84 -11.98 82.12 -32.18
C ASN A 84 -12.71 81.09 -31.29
N ASP A 85 -14.05 80.99 -31.42
CA ASP A 85 -14.91 80.10 -30.61
C ASP A 85 -14.72 80.27 -29.09
N SER A 86 -14.15 81.40 -28.67
CA SER A 86 -13.90 81.77 -27.28
C SER A 86 -15.09 82.54 -26.75
N ILE A 87 -15.39 82.37 -25.46
CA ILE A 87 -16.48 83.07 -24.79
C ILE A 87 -15.94 84.37 -24.21
N TYR A 88 -16.59 85.43 -24.65
CA TYR A 88 -16.38 86.80 -24.27
C TYR A 88 -17.23 87.12 -23.03
N VAL A 89 -16.57 87.41 -21.91
CA VAL A 89 -17.24 87.76 -20.65
C VAL A 89 -16.85 89.17 -20.24
N GLU A 90 -17.83 90.09 -20.23
CA GLU A 90 -17.66 91.38 -19.57
C GLU A 90 -18.12 91.27 -18.13
N ALA A 91 -17.25 91.62 -17.19
CA ALA A 91 -17.56 91.61 -15.78
C ALA A 91 -17.18 92.94 -15.14
N GLU A 92 -17.95 93.34 -14.15
CA GLU A 92 -17.71 94.56 -13.39
C GLU A 92 -17.05 94.18 -12.06
N VAL A 93 -15.86 94.72 -11.80
CA VAL A 93 -15.22 94.65 -10.49
C VAL A 93 -15.66 95.85 -9.68
N TYR A 94 -16.06 95.63 -8.43
CA TYR A 94 -16.57 96.71 -7.59
C TYR A 94 -15.47 97.75 -7.30
N PRO A 95 -15.80 99.04 -7.12
CA PRO A 95 -14.83 100.10 -6.91
C PRO A 95 -13.83 99.81 -5.77
N GLU A 96 -14.32 99.23 -4.67
CA GLU A 96 -13.52 98.84 -3.51
C GLU A 96 -12.46 97.76 -3.80
N ALA A 97 -12.62 97.00 -4.89
CA ALA A 97 -11.76 95.88 -5.26
C ALA A 97 -11.01 96.08 -6.59
N SER A 98 -11.10 97.27 -7.19
CA SER A 98 -10.47 97.56 -8.49
C SER A 98 -8.94 97.44 -8.44
N TYR A 99 -8.33 97.64 -7.26
CA TYR A 99 -6.88 97.44 -7.03
C TYR A 99 -6.41 95.99 -7.21
N LEU A 100 -7.33 95.00 -7.23
CA LEU A 100 -7.00 93.59 -7.45
C LEU A 100 -6.85 93.24 -8.95
N VAL A 101 -7.26 94.14 -9.83
CA VAL A 101 -7.15 93.97 -11.28
C VAL A 101 -6.07 94.89 -11.81
N ASN A 102 -4.93 94.28 -12.16
CA ASN A 102 -3.82 94.94 -12.84
C ASN A 102 -3.40 94.10 -14.06
N GLY A 103 -2.36 94.52 -14.77
CA GLY A 103 -1.90 93.81 -15.97
C GLY A 103 -1.55 92.34 -15.74
N ASP A 104 -1.16 91.95 -14.53
CA ASP A 104 -0.71 90.59 -14.21
C ASP A 104 -1.75 89.75 -13.47
N THR A 105 -2.98 90.25 -13.33
CA THR A 105 -4.08 89.50 -12.71
C THR A 105 -4.47 88.30 -13.56
N LYS A 106 -4.46 87.12 -12.94
CA LYS A 106 -4.86 85.85 -13.54
C LYS A 106 -6.30 85.54 -13.11
N PHE A 107 -7.13 85.18 -14.08
CA PHE A 107 -8.52 84.76 -13.85
C PHE A 107 -8.68 83.28 -14.18
N TRP A 108 -9.56 82.56 -13.49
CA TRP A 108 -9.97 81.20 -13.87
C TRP A 108 -11.39 80.90 -13.39
N LEU A 109 -12.08 80.00 -14.10
CA LEU A 109 -13.42 79.57 -13.73
C LEU A 109 -13.34 78.49 -12.66
N VAL A 110 -13.98 78.72 -11.52
CA VAL A 110 -14.12 77.71 -10.46
C VAL A 110 -15.44 76.98 -10.64
N LYS A 111 -15.34 75.68 -10.91
CA LYS A 111 -16.46 74.74 -11.01
C LYS A 111 -16.34 73.66 -9.92
N PRO A 112 -17.46 73.16 -9.38
CA PRO A 112 -17.41 72.07 -8.42
C PRO A 112 -16.79 70.84 -9.09
N SER A 113 -15.77 70.25 -8.44
CA SER A 113 -15.09 69.05 -8.93
C SER A 113 -15.01 68.00 -7.83
N ALA A 114 -15.36 66.77 -8.18
CA ALA A 114 -15.26 65.62 -7.29
C ALA A 114 -14.09 64.74 -7.75
N SER A 115 -13.13 64.50 -6.86
CA SER A 115 -12.07 63.51 -7.04
C SER A 115 -12.14 62.48 -5.92
N LEU A 116 -11.58 61.29 -6.14
CA LEU A 116 -11.47 60.25 -5.09
C LEU A 116 -10.65 60.73 -3.88
N SER A 117 -9.76 61.69 -4.08
CA SER A 117 -8.85 62.27 -3.07
C SER A 117 -9.50 63.40 -2.24
N GLY A 118 -10.65 63.91 -2.67
CA GLY A 118 -11.33 65.04 -2.04
C GLY A 118 -12.24 65.82 -2.99
N ILE A 119 -13.09 66.68 -2.43
CA ILE A 119 -14.00 67.57 -3.17
C ILE A 119 -13.40 68.97 -3.17
N SER A 120 -13.23 69.59 -4.34
CA SER A 120 -12.76 70.98 -4.49
C SER A 120 -13.85 71.83 -5.13
N GLY A 121 -13.97 73.08 -4.68
CA GLY A 121 -15.07 73.97 -5.12
C GLY A 121 -16.44 73.62 -4.54
N LEU A 122 -16.50 73.07 -3.31
CA LEU A 122 -17.77 72.73 -2.64
C LEU A 122 -18.66 73.96 -2.41
N ASP A 123 -18.05 75.13 -2.24
CA ASP A 123 -18.72 76.43 -2.18
C ASP A 123 -19.49 76.74 -3.48
N ALA A 124 -18.97 76.33 -4.64
CA ALA A 124 -19.64 76.46 -5.93
C ALA A 124 -20.83 75.49 -6.10
N LEU A 125 -20.90 74.40 -5.31
CA LEU A 125 -22.04 73.47 -5.33
C LEU A 125 -23.32 74.14 -4.80
N VAL A 126 -23.18 75.03 -3.82
CA VAL A 126 -24.31 75.77 -3.21
C VAL A 126 -24.51 77.13 -3.88
N SER A 127 -23.43 77.83 -4.23
CA SER A 127 -23.49 79.21 -4.75
C SER A 127 -23.41 79.35 -6.28
N GLY A 128 -23.20 78.24 -7.02
CA GLY A 128 -22.98 78.26 -8.47
C GLY A 128 -21.52 78.53 -8.84
N ASN A 129 -21.19 78.39 -10.13
CA ASN A 129 -19.85 78.67 -10.64
C ASN A 129 -19.50 80.15 -10.44
N TYR A 130 -18.22 80.43 -10.18
CA TYR A 130 -17.71 81.79 -10.02
C TYR A 130 -16.35 81.94 -10.69
N ILE A 131 -15.98 83.18 -11.01
CA ILE A 131 -14.66 83.49 -11.55
C ILE A 131 -13.76 83.83 -10.37
N ALA A 132 -12.63 83.14 -10.21
CA ALA A 132 -11.61 83.50 -9.24
C ALA A 132 -10.55 84.40 -9.90
N LEU A 133 -10.02 85.35 -9.13
CA LEU A 133 -8.89 86.18 -9.55
C LEU A 133 -7.69 85.98 -8.61
N LEU A 134 -6.48 86.18 -9.13
CA LEU A 134 -5.24 86.28 -8.35
C LEU A 134 -4.33 87.35 -8.98
N PRO A 135 -4.02 88.45 -8.27
CA PRO A 135 -2.96 89.35 -8.70
C PRO A 135 -1.59 88.70 -8.45
N ASP A 136 -0.69 88.73 -9.43
CA ASP A 136 0.67 88.18 -9.28
C ASP A 136 1.51 89.03 -8.32
N ASN A 137 1.27 90.35 -8.31
CA ASN A 137 1.87 91.31 -7.39
C ASN A 137 0.87 92.43 -7.06
N LEU A 138 0.60 92.65 -5.77
CA LEU A 138 -0.31 93.68 -5.27
C LEU A 138 0.28 95.10 -5.36
N ASP A 139 1.61 95.22 -5.46
CA ASP A 139 2.34 96.50 -5.53
C ASP A 139 2.68 96.90 -6.98
N SER A 140 2.16 96.18 -7.99
CA SER A 140 2.42 96.45 -9.41
C SER A 140 1.55 97.60 -9.92
N GLU A 141 2.15 98.72 -10.34
CA GLU A 141 1.49 99.84 -11.05
C GLU A 141 1.23 99.52 -12.54
N SER A 142 1.05 98.24 -12.90
CA SER A 142 0.75 97.87 -14.28
C SER A 142 -0.67 98.29 -14.66
N ASP A 143 -0.80 99.05 -15.75
CA ASP A 143 -2.09 99.49 -16.30
C ASP A 143 -3.02 98.30 -16.54
N ILE A 144 -4.32 98.54 -16.32
CA ILE A 144 -5.39 97.55 -16.55
C ILE A 144 -5.40 97.17 -18.03
N LYS A 145 -5.42 95.88 -18.33
CA LYS A 145 -5.47 95.38 -19.71
C LYS A 145 -6.89 95.48 -20.25
N ASP A 146 -7.00 95.83 -21.54
CA ASP A 146 -8.28 95.82 -22.26
C ASP A 146 -8.96 94.43 -22.27
N ALA A 147 -8.16 93.35 -22.17
CA ALA A 147 -8.67 91.99 -22.07
C ALA A 147 -7.71 91.01 -21.36
N TYR A 148 -8.31 90.01 -20.71
CA TYR A 148 -7.65 88.92 -19.99
C TYR A 148 -8.03 87.56 -20.60
N TYR A 149 -7.12 86.58 -20.52
CA TYR A 149 -7.39 85.19 -20.90
C TYR A 149 -7.42 84.33 -19.64
N ALA A 150 -8.51 83.61 -19.43
CA ALA A 150 -8.66 82.78 -18.25
C ALA A 150 -7.77 81.51 -18.32
N LEU A 151 -7.17 81.14 -17.19
CA LEU A 151 -6.43 79.90 -17.04
C LEU A 151 -7.38 78.70 -16.97
N LYS A 152 -6.94 77.56 -17.53
CA LYS A 152 -7.72 76.31 -17.52
C LYS A 152 -7.91 75.72 -16.11
N ASN A 153 -6.92 75.87 -15.25
CA ASN A 153 -6.91 75.39 -13.87
C ASN A 153 -6.31 76.46 -12.96
N ALA A 154 -6.59 76.37 -11.66
CA ALA A 154 -5.93 77.21 -10.67
C ALA A 154 -4.39 77.04 -10.76
N PRO A 155 -3.61 78.13 -10.61
CA PRO A 155 -2.15 78.04 -10.59
C PRO A 155 -1.64 77.08 -9.51
N THR A 156 -0.66 76.22 -9.83
CA THR A 156 -0.11 75.20 -8.91
C THR A 156 0.68 75.79 -7.72
N ASN A 157 0.93 77.11 -7.71
CA ASN A 157 1.76 77.80 -6.70
C ASN A 157 0.98 78.31 -5.48
N ILE A 158 -0.23 77.83 -5.20
CA ILE A 158 -1.08 78.43 -4.16
C ILE A 158 -0.60 78.07 -2.73
N LYS A 159 0.30 77.11 -2.49
CA LYS A 159 0.82 76.81 -1.13
C LYS A 159 2.30 76.36 -1.05
N ASN A 160 3.08 77.10 -0.25
CA ASN A 160 4.39 76.80 0.39
C ASN A 160 5.67 76.66 -0.45
N THR A 161 6.57 77.65 -0.34
CA THR A 161 7.91 77.74 -0.96
C THR A 161 9.05 77.09 -0.15
N LYS A 162 8.78 76.17 0.79
CA LYS A 162 9.81 75.61 1.70
C LYS A 162 9.95 74.08 1.73
N ASP A 163 9.17 73.33 0.97
CA ASP A 163 9.23 71.86 1.00
C ASP A 163 10.39 71.29 0.15
N LEU A 164 10.90 70.10 0.50
CA LEU A 164 11.94 69.40 -0.24
C LEU A 164 11.32 68.69 -1.46
N ILE A 165 11.69 69.11 -2.66
CA ILE A 165 11.23 68.47 -3.89
C ILE A 165 12.19 67.34 -4.27
N VAL A 166 11.68 66.13 -4.53
CA VAL A 166 12.48 65.02 -5.07
C VAL A 166 11.81 64.44 -6.32
N GLU A 167 12.64 64.03 -7.28
CA GLU A 167 12.21 63.48 -8.57
C GLU A 167 12.38 61.95 -8.54
N LEU A 168 11.28 61.22 -8.75
CA LEU A 168 11.28 59.77 -8.80
C LEU A 168 11.15 59.30 -10.24
N THR A 169 12.00 58.38 -10.67
CA THR A 169 11.96 57.78 -12.01
C THR A 169 11.44 56.36 -11.93
N ALA A 170 10.44 56.04 -12.75
CA ALA A 170 9.83 54.72 -12.86
C ALA A 170 9.68 54.32 -14.33
N ASP A 171 9.62 53.02 -14.61
CA ASP A 171 9.35 52.52 -15.98
C ASP A 171 7.88 52.84 -16.39
N GLU A 172 6.98 52.89 -15.41
CA GLU A 172 5.55 53.19 -15.57
C GLU A 172 4.98 53.94 -14.34
N LEU A 173 3.82 54.61 -14.47
CA LEU A 173 3.21 55.41 -13.39
C LEU A 173 2.48 54.54 -12.35
N ASP A 174 2.02 53.35 -12.75
CA ASP A 174 1.48 52.27 -11.90
C ASP A 174 0.60 52.71 -10.69
N GLY A 175 -0.55 53.32 -10.99
CA GLY A 175 -1.55 53.66 -9.96
C GLY A 175 -1.24 54.90 -9.11
N ILE A 176 -0.15 55.62 -9.41
CA ILE A 176 0.22 56.88 -8.75
C ILE A 176 -0.50 58.07 -9.39
N ASN A 177 -1.04 58.95 -8.56
CA ASN A 177 -1.79 60.14 -8.96
C ASN A 177 -1.20 61.41 -8.34
N VAL A 178 -1.55 62.58 -8.88
CA VAL A 178 -1.31 63.85 -8.18
C VAL A 178 -2.08 63.83 -6.86
N GLY A 179 -1.38 64.09 -5.76
CA GLY A 179 -1.87 63.96 -4.39
C GLY A 179 -1.60 62.61 -3.71
N SER A 180 -1.06 61.61 -4.43
CA SER A 180 -0.62 60.35 -3.80
C SER A 180 0.38 60.63 -2.69
N LYS A 181 0.24 59.95 -1.54
CA LYS A 181 1.04 60.27 -0.35
C LYS A 181 2.41 59.60 -0.38
N ILE A 182 3.42 60.33 0.10
CA ILE A 182 4.73 59.78 0.40
C ILE A 182 4.75 59.35 1.86
N LEU A 183 5.04 58.08 2.12
CA LEU A 183 4.91 57.42 3.42
C LEU A 183 6.28 57.00 3.96
N TYR A 184 6.67 57.52 5.11
CA TYR A 184 7.82 57.00 5.87
C TYR A 184 7.29 56.30 7.12
N LYS A 185 7.61 55.01 7.29
CA LYS A 185 7.07 54.18 8.40
C LYS A 185 5.55 54.28 8.55
N LYS A 186 4.83 54.31 7.41
CA LYS A 186 3.36 54.49 7.30
C LYS A 186 2.82 55.87 7.71
N ILE A 187 3.69 56.86 7.94
CA ILE A 187 3.32 58.24 8.26
C ILE A 187 3.42 59.09 6.97
N PRO A 188 2.38 59.85 6.60
CA PRO A 188 2.42 60.71 5.42
C PRO A 188 3.33 61.92 5.64
N ILE A 189 4.49 61.89 5.00
CA ILE A 189 5.53 62.93 5.08
C ILE A 189 5.53 63.88 3.89
N GLY A 190 4.81 63.55 2.81
CA GLY A 190 4.77 64.33 1.59
C GLY A 190 3.69 63.87 0.63
N GLU A 191 3.69 64.42 -0.58
CA GLU A 191 2.78 64.03 -1.66
C GLU A 191 3.35 64.23 -3.06
N VAL A 192 2.78 63.53 -4.03
CA VAL A 192 3.06 63.72 -5.46
C VAL A 192 2.40 65.02 -5.92
N ILE A 193 3.19 65.92 -6.49
CA ILE A 193 2.72 67.23 -6.97
C ILE A 193 2.53 67.25 -8.50
N GLY A 194 3.15 66.32 -9.22
CA GLY A 194 3.04 66.20 -10.67
C GLY A 194 3.82 65.02 -11.22
N TYR A 195 3.58 64.67 -12.47
CA TYR A 195 4.39 63.70 -13.21
C TYR A 195 4.37 64.04 -14.70
N ASN A 196 5.44 63.69 -15.40
CA ASN A 196 5.58 63.87 -16.84
C ASN A 196 6.28 62.64 -17.45
N LEU A 197 5.94 62.32 -18.70
CA LEU A 197 6.69 61.34 -19.47
C LEU A 197 8.07 61.92 -19.84
N SER A 198 9.14 61.14 -19.71
CA SER A 198 10.49 61.56 -20.12
C SER A 198 10.55 61.81 -21.64
N GLN A 199 11.49 62.66 -22.08
CA GLN A 199 11.62 63.05 -23.49
C GLN A 199 11.88 61.88 -24.46
N ASP A 200 12.41 60.76 -23.95
CA ASP A 200 12.66 59.53 -24.70
C ASP A 200 11.46 58.55 -24.70
N ASN A 201 10.34 58.92 -24.05
CA ASN A 201 9.15 58.09 -23.84
C ASN A 201 9.42 56.72 -23.18
N GLN A 202 10.55 56.54 -22.48
CA GLN A 202 10.91 55.25 -21.84
C GLN A 202 10.63 55.21 -20.34
N SER A 203 10.41 56.36 -19.70
CA SER A 203 10.23 56.44 -18.25
C SER A 203 9.27 57.55 -17.85
N VAL A 204 8.73 57.45 -16.63
CA VAL A 204 7.90 58.49 -16.02
C VAL A 204 8.71 59.19 -14.95
N SER A 205 8.79 60.53 -15.05
CA SER A 205 9.36 61.39 -14.02
C SER A 205 8.24 61.91 -13.12
N ILE A 206 8.29 61.55 -11.85
CA ILE A 206 7.29 61.87 -10.83
C ILE A 206 7.90 62.89 -9.88
N GLN A 207 7.32 64.08 -9.83
CA GLN A 207 7.73 65.15 -8.92
C GLN A 207 6.96 65.03 -7.60
N THR A 208 7.70 65.01 -6.49
CA THR A 208 7.13 64.85 -5.16
C THR A 208 7.59 65.96 -4.24
N SER A 209 6.71 66.38 -3.33
CA SER A 209 6.98 67.37 -2.29
C SER A 209 7.00 66.69 -0.94
N ILE A 210 8.12 66.77 -0.23
CA ILE A 210 8.29 66.30 1.15
C ILE A 210 8.24 67.51 2.07
N LYS A 211 7.36 67.49 3.07
CA LYS A 211 7.20 68.62 4.00
C LYS A 211 8.54 68.94 4.66
N GLN A 212 8.82 70.23 4.83
CA GLN A 212 10.10 70.71 5.40
C GLN A 212 10.48 70.06 6.74
N GLU A 213 9.52 69.76 7.59
CA GLU A 213 9.73 69.09 8.89
C GLU A 213 10.26 67.64 8.77
N TYR A 214 10.08 66.99 7.61
CA TYR A 214 10.52 65.64 7.32
C TYR A 214 11.68 65.55 6.33
N ALA A 215 12.14 66.68 5.77
CA ALA A 215 13.27 66.72 4.84
C ALA A 215 14.54 65.99 5.36
N PRO A 216 14.91 66.06 6.66
CA PRO A 216 16.07 65.33 7.18
C PRO A 216 15.97 63.80 7.14
N LEU A 217 14.77 63.24 6.92
CA LEU A 217 14.57 61.80 6.80
C LEU A 217 14.98 61.26 5.44
N ILE A 218 15.17 62.11 4.44
CA ILE A 218 15.52 61.72 3.07
C ILE A 218 17.02 61.90 2.87
N THR A 219 17.71 60.84 2.45
CA THR A 219 19.16 60.78 2.27
C THR A 219 19.53 60.22 0.90
N ASP A 220 20.78 60.36 0.51
CA ASP A 220 21.34 59.80 -0.74
C ASP A 220 21.18 58.27 -0.88
N LYS A 221 20.90 57.56 0.23
CA LYS A 221 20.64 56.12 0.28
C LYS A 221 19.15 55.77 0.42
N SER A 222 18.26 56.75 0.39
CA SER A 222 16.82 56.51 0.42
C SER A 222 16.36 55.67 -0.76
N ARG A 223 15.44 54.75 -0.50
CA ARG A 223 14.80 53.92 -1.52
C ARG A 223 13.31 54.10 -1.46
N PHE A 224 12.73 54.42 -2.62
CA PHE A 224 11.30 54.65 -2.79
C PHE A 224 10.68 53.45 -3.50
N TRP A 225 9.55 52.95 -3.04
CA TRP A 225 8.81 51.91 -3.76
C TRP A 225 7.31 52.20 -3.80
N ASN A 226 6.67 51.71 -4.85
CA ASN A 226 5.24 51.82 -5.04
C ASN A 226 4.50 50.96 -4.02
N VAL A 227 3.47 51.52 -3.39
CA VAL A 227 2.53 50.80 -2.51
C VAL A 227 1.09 50.92 -3.00
N SER A 228 0.93 51.30 -4.26
CA SER A 228 -0.36 51.37 -4.98
C SER A 228 -0.73 49.97 -5.49
N GLY A 229 -2.00 49.59 -5.36
CA GLY A 229 -2.50 48.29 -5.81
C GLY A 229 -2.58 47.19 -4.74
N VAL A 230 -3.21 46.06 -5.10
CA VAL A 230 -3.43 44.91 -4.20
C VAL A 230 -2.40 43.83 -4.51
N ASN A 231 -1.50 43.53 -3.56
CA ASN A 231 -0.60 42.40 -3.66
C ASN A 231 -1.21 41.19 -2.94
N ALA A 232 -1.89 40.31 -3.70
CA ALA A 232 -2.49 39.09 -3.18
C ALA A 232 -1.55 37.89 -3.39
N ASN A 233 -0.88 37.44 -2.33
CA ASN A 233 -0.07 36.23 -2.38
C ASN A 233 -0.93 35.01 -2.02
N ILE A 234 -1.45 34.33 -3.04
CA ILE A 234 -2.25 33.11 -2.87
C ILE A 234 -1.29 31.91 -2.82
N ASN A 235 -1.10 31.35 -1.63
CA ASN A 235 -0.37 30.10 -1.43
C ASN A 235 -1.34 28.95 -1.11
N PHE A 236 -0.99 27.72 -1.49
CA PHE A 236 -1.81 26.51 -1.31
C PHE A 236 -2.25 26.21 0.14
N SER A 237 -1.64 26.85 1.13
CA SER A 237 -1.94 26.67 2.54
C SER A 237 -2.34 27.94 3.28
N ASN A 238 -2.16 29.14 2.69
CA ASN A 238 -2.53 30.42 3.30
C ASN A 238 -2.76 31.48 2.22
N VAL A 239 -3.84 32.24 2.37
CA VAL A 239 -4.13 33.44 1.59
C VAL A 239 -3.64 34.62 2.43
N ASP A 240 -2.46 35.17 2.10
CA ASP A 240 -1.94 36.37 2.76
C ASP A 240 -2.27 37.58 1.89
N ILE A 241 -3.33 38.28 2.28
CA ILE A 241 -3.76 39.53 1.63
C ILE A 241 -3.21 40.65 2.51
N GLN A 242 -2.02 41.15 2.16
CA GLN A 242 -1.44 42.30 2.83
C GLN A 242 -2.04 43.57 2.26
N LEU A 243 -2.97 44.16 3.00
CA LEU A 243 -3.54 45.47 2.72
C LEU A 243 -2.70 46.50 3.48
N GLU A 244 -1.81 47.22 2.80
CA GLU A 244 -0.96 48.23 3.44
C GLU A 244 -1.79 49.39 4.02
N SER A 245 -2.78 49.88 3.26
CA SER A 245 -3.84 50.81 3.69
C SER A 245 -4.96 50.90 2.64
N ILE A 246 -6.23 50.99 3.08
CA ILE A 246 -7.37 51.25 2.16
C ILE A 246 -7.21 52.61 1.45
N SER A 247 -6.56 53.59 2.10
CA SER A 247 -6.28 54.90 1.48
C SER A 247 -5.27 54.83 0.33
N SER A 248 -4.26 53.94 0.41
CA SER A 248 -3.27 53.78 -0.67
C SER A 248 -3.81 52.96 -1.84
N LEU A 249 -4.81 52.10 -1.61
CA LEU A 249 -5.52 51.39 -2.68
C LEU A 249 -6.36 52.32 -3.56
N LEU A 250 -6.89 53.41 -3.01
CA LEU A 250 -7.80 54.32 -3.70
C LEU A 250 -7.09 55.55 -4.30
N ALA A 251 -6.06 56.07 -3.62
CA ALA A 251 -5.38 57.31 -4.03
C ALA A 251 -3.94 57.07 -4.53
N GLY A 252 -3.43 55.84 -4.47
CA GLY A 252 -2.02 55.53 -4.71
C GLY A 252 -1.10 56.03 -3.59
N GLY A 253 0.08 55.44 -3.46
CA GLY A 253 1.06 55.83 -2.45
C GLY A 253 2.47 55.35 -2.78
N ILE A 254 3.45 56.10 -2.29
CA ILE A 254 4.87 55.77 -2.41
C ILE A 254 5.42 55.64 -0.99
N ALA A 255 6.05 54.51 -0.67
CA ALA A 255 6.75 54.36 0.60
C ALA A 255 8.24 54.63 0.42
N VAL A 256 8.88 55.12 1.48
CA VAL A 256 10.31 55.38 1.51
C VAL A 256 10.95 54.78 2.76
N ASP A 257 12.13 54.20 2.58
CA ASP A 257 13.06 53.82 3.64
C ASP A 257 14.39 54.53 3.43
N SER A 258 15.01 54.94 4.53
CA SER A 258 16.26 55.70 4.54
C SER A 258 17.19 55.07 5.58
N PRO A 259 18.27 54.39 5.17
CA PRO A 259 19.27 53.87 6.07
C PRO A 259 19.95 54.97 6.91
N ASP A 260 20.34 54.65 8.15
CA ASP A 260 20.93 55.59 9.11
C ASP A 260 22.32 56.13 8.69
N ASP A 261 22.93 55.60 7.62
CA ASP A 261 24.28 55.92 7.15
C ASP A 261 24.31 56.77 5.86
N GLY A 262 23.19 57.41 5.50
CA GLY A 262 23.07 58.29 4.32
C GLY A 262 23.28 59.78 4.63
N ASN A 263 23.69 60.55 3.62
CA ASN A 263 23.86 62.01 3.72
C ASN A 263 22.56 62.75 3.35
N PRO A 264 22.23 63.90 3.98
CA PRO A 264 21.10 64.74 3.59
C PRO A 264 21.21 65.20 2.13
N VAL A 265 20.06 65.39 1.46
CA VAL A 265 20.01 65.76 0.04
C VAL A 265 19.38 67.13 -0.19
N GLU A 266 19.72 67.75 -1.33
CA GLU A 266 19.13 69.00 -1.79
C GLU A 266 17.88 68.76 -2.67
N SER A 267 17.09 69.81 -2.85
CA SER A 267 15.89 69.79 -3.69
C SER A 267 16.24 69.51 -5.16
N GLY A 268 15.50 68.60 -5.80
CA GLY A 268 15.75 68.12 -7.17
C GLY A 268 16.53 66.81 -7.25
N GLN A 269 16.91 66.19 -6.13
CA GLN A 269 17.58 64.89 -6.12
C GLN A 269 16.72 63.81 -6.78
N LYS A 270 17.36 62.96 -7.60
CA LYS A 270 16.71 61.88 -8.35
C LYS A 270 16.82 60.54 -7.64
N TYR A 271 15.72 59.79 -7.60
CA TYR A 271 15.67 58.40 -7.09
C TYR A 271 14.95 57.48 -8.08
N LYS A 272 15.28 56.19 -8.04
CA LYS A 272 14.46 55.17 -8.70
C LYS A 272 13.28 54.82 -7.79
N LEU A 273 12.09 54.78 -8.37
CA LEU A 273 10.91 54.17 -7.77
C LEU A 273 10.89 52.68 -8.13
N TYR A 274 10.93 51.81 -7.11
CA TYR A 274 10.83 50.36 -7.27
C TYR A 274 9.36 49.91 -7.24
N ASP A 275 9.05 48.81 -7.90
CA ASP A 275 7.68 48.28 -7.99
C ASP A 275 7.16 47.82 -6.62
N ASP A 276 8.04 47.25 -5.78
CA ASP A 276 7.70 46.80 -4.44
C ASP A 276 8.89 46.82 -3.47
N ILE A 277 8.61 46.56 -2.19
CA ILE A 277 9.63 46.49 -1.13
C ILE A 277 10.69 45.39 -1.36
N ARG A 278 10.38 44.34 -2.12
CA ARG A 278 11.28 43.20 -2.37
C ARG A 278 12.34 43.57 -3.39
N SER A 279 11.92 44.26 -4.45
CA SER A 279 12.75 44.79 -5.53
C SER A 279 13.57 46.02 -5.08
N ALA A 280 13.11 46.74 -4.06
CA ALA A 280 13.88 47.79 -3.40
C ALA A 280 15.14 47.28 -2.65
N GLY A 281 15.33 45.96 -2.46
CA GLY A 281 16.61 45.36 -2.10
C GLY A 281 16.99 45.41 -0.62
N ARG A 282 16.14 44.89 0.27
CA ARG A 282 16.48 44.69 1.70
C ARG A 282 17.21 43.35 1.90
N GLY A 283 18.52 43.37 2.19
CA GLY A 283 19.28 42.18 2.61
C GLY A 283 20.77 42.13 2.20
N ILE A 284 21.52 41.23 2.83
CA ILE A 284 22.91 40.90 2.50
C ILE A 284 22.91 39.93 1.32
N HIS A 285 23.50 40.36 0.20
CA HIS A 285 23.65 39.52 -0.98
C HIS A 285 24.77 38.49 -0.82
N ILE A 286 24.43 37.23 -1.06
CA ILE A 286 25.38 36.11 -1.13
C ILE A 286 25.16 35.30 -2.40
N GLN A 287 26.19 34.57 -2.81
CA GLN A 287 26.16 33.65 -3.94
C GLN A 287 26.38 32.22 -3.44
N VAL A 288 25.55 31.28 -3.90
CA VAL A 288 25.63 29.87 -3.52
C VAL A 288 25.72 29.00 -4.78
N GLU A 289 26.79 28.23 -4.89
CA GLU A 289 26.96 27.22 -5.95
C GLU A 289 26.06 26.02 -5.67
N LEU A 290 25.23 25.65 -6.66
CA LEU A 290 24.23 24.60 -6.55
C LEU A 290 24.65 23.32 -7.31
N PRO A 291 24.33 22.12 -6.79
CA PRO A 291 24.51 20.85 -7.50
C PRO A 291 23.45 20.68 -8.62
N GLN A 292 23.67 19.70 -9.50
CA GLN A 292 22.65 19.27 -10.47
C GLN A 292 21.38 18.75 -9.74
N ASP A 293 20.22 19.02 -10.32
CA ASP A 293 18.89 18.71 -9.75
C ASP A 293 18.64 19.34 -8.38
N HIS A 294 19.01 20.61 -8.23
CA HIS A 294 18.84 21.34 -6.98
C HIS A 294 17.36 21.55 -6.61
N GLY A 295 16.47 21.71 -7.61
CA GLY A 295 15.03 21.88 -7.40
C GLY A 295 14.62 23.17 -6.68
N LEU A 296 15.51 24.16 -6.61
CA LEU A 296 15.21 25.51 -6.11
C LEU A 296 14.56 26.35 -7.22
N THR A 297 13.68 27.26 -6.82
CA THR A 297 12.99 28.20 -7.71
C THR A 297 13.30 29.64 -7.28
N ALA A 298 13.66 30.49 -8.24
CA ALA A 298 13.87 31.91 -7.98
C ALA A 298 12.61 32.54 -7.36
N GLN A 299 12.79 33.46 -6.42
CA GLN A 299 11.74 34.17 -5.69
C GLN A 299 10.81 33.31 -4.81
N SER A 300 10.84 31.98 -4.91
CA SER A 300 10.00 31.08 -4.09
C SER A 300 10.80 30.34 -3.02
N SER A 301 12.00 29.87 -3.36
CA SER A 301 12.88 29.18 -2.43
C SER A 301 13.40 30.12 -1.34
N SER A 302 13.33 29.67 -0.10
CA SER A 302 13.75 30.43 1.08
C SER A 302 15.07 29.90 1.66
N VAL A 303 15.73 30.73 2.45
CA VAL A 303 16.84 30.31 3.31
C VAL A 303 16.32 30.22 4.74
N LEU A 304 16.52 29.05 5.35
CA LEU A 304 16.06 28.71 6.68
C LEU A 304 17.25 28.56 7.63
N TYR A 305 17.09 29.03 8.87
CA TYR A 305 17.98 28.74 9.97
C TYR A 305 17.16 28.36 11.20
N LYS A 306 17.43 27.17 11.76
CA LYS A 306 16.63 26.59 12.86
C LYS A 306 15.11 26.58 12.58
N GLY A 307 14.74 26.38 11.31
CA GLY A 307 13.34 26.38 10.86
C GLY A 307 12.70 27.76 10.63
N MET A 308 13.41 28.86 10.89
CA MET A 308 12.93 30.22 10.62
C MET A 308 13.45 30.70 9.26
N LYS A 309 12.59 31.37 8.47
CA LYS A 309 13.01 32.05 7.24
C LYS A 309 13.89 33.24 7.59
N ILE A 310 15.09 33.26 7.03
CA ILE A 310 16.11 34.30 7.25
C ILE A 310 16.59 34.95 5.94
N GLY A 311 16.14 34.44 4.81
CA GLY A 311 16.55 34.93 3.50
C GLY A 311 15.74 34.31 2.36
N GLN A 312 16.03 34.73 1.15
CA GLN A 312 15.29 34.34 -0.04
C GLN A 312 16.19 34.28 -1.28
N VAL A 313 15.95 33.29 -2.13
CA VAL A 313 16.61 33.16 -3.43
C VAL A 313 16.02 34.20 -4.36
N LEU A 314 16.85 35.13 -4.84
CA LEU A 314 16.43 36.20 -5.75
C LEU A 314 16.46 35.75 -7.20
N SER A 315 17.56 35.10 -7.60
CA SER A 315 17.74 34.60 -8.97
C SER A 315 18.66 33.38 -9.00
N ILE A 316 18.52 32.56 -10.04
CA ILE A 316 19.38 31.41 -10.31
C ILE A 316 19.94 31.61 -11.71
N VAL A 317 21.26 31.68 -11.80
CA VAL A 317 21.99 31.99 -13.04
C VAL A 317 23.12 30.99 -13.25
N PHE A 318 23.57 30.86 -14.48
CA PHE A 318 24.83 30.17 -14.76
C PHE A 318 26.02 31.11 -14.52
N ASN A 319 27.17 30.55 -14.12
CA ASN A 319 28.42 31.29 -14.17
C ASN A 319 28.77 31.68 -15.62
N LYS A 320 29.73 32.59 -15.83
CA LYS A 320 30.10 33.10 -17.17
C LYS A 320 30.45 31.99 -18.17
N GLN A 321 31.01 30.88 -17.70
CA GLN A 321 31.42 29.73 -18.51
C GLN A 321 30.31 28.67 -18.70
N LYS A 322 29.13 28.86 -18.10
CA LYS A 322 28.00 27.91 -18.09
C LYS A 322 28.32 26.51 -17.53
N THR A 323 29.34 26.41 -16.67
CA THR A 323 29.76 25.15 -16.02
C THR A 323 29.17 24.95 -14.63
N LYS A 324 28.74 26.03 -13.97
CA LYS A 324 28.21 26.03 -12.60
C LYS A 324 26.90 26.80 -12.51
N VAL A 325 25.98 26.31 -11.69
CA VAL A 325 24.72 27.00 -11.35
C VAL A 325 24.94 27.78 -10.06
N LEU A 326 24.60 29.06 -10.07
CA LEU A 326 24.78 30.00 -8.98
C LEU A 326 23.43 30.59 -8.57
N ALA A 327 23.05 30.43 -7.31
CA ALA A 327 21.91 31.13 -6.72
C ALA A 327 22.39 32.44 -6.08
N ASN A 328 21.76 33.55 -6.45
CA ASN A 328 21.90 34.83 -5.77
C ASN A 328 20.81 34.95 -4.71
N ILE A 329 21.22 35.21 -3.47
CA ILE A 329 20.34 35.14 -2.30
C ILE A 329 20.48 36.43 -1.50
N ALA A 330 19.36 36.96 -1.00
CA ALA A 330 19.37 38.00 0.02
C ALA A 330 19.07 37.39 1.40
N VAL A 331 19.95 37.64 2.36
CA VAL A 331 19.80 37.22 3.76
C VAL A 331 19.58 38.44 4.64
N GLU A 332 18.72 38.36 5.64
CA GLU A 332 18.46 39.47 6.55
C GLU A 332 19.75 39.91 7.29
N PRO A 333 20.03 41.22 7.44
CA PRO A 333 21.28 41.72 8.04
C PRO A 333 21.54 41.24 9.47
N THR A 334 20.50 40.92 10.22
CA THR A 334 20.56 40.37 11.58
C THR A 334 21.25 39.01 11.65
N PHE A 335 21.32 38.26 10.54
CA PHE A 335 22.00 36.95 10.45
C PHE A 335 23.37 37.04 9.76
N SER A 336 23.94 38.24 9.63
CA SER A 336 25.22 38.48 8.96
C SER A 336 26.41 37.75 9.58
N ASP A 337 26.32 37.47 10.88
CA ASP A 337 27.27 36.76 11.72
C ASP A 337 27.31 35.25 11.43
N LEU A 338 26.23 34.68 10.87
CA LEU A 338 26.18 33.28 10.46
C LEU A 338 26.85 33.01 9.11
N LEU A 339 27.09 34.07 8.33
CA LEU A 339 27.66 34.03 6.98
C LEU A 339 29.19 34.13 7.03
N VAL A 340 29.84 33.08 7.53
CA VAL A 340 31.30 32.99 7.67
C VAL A 340 31.91 31.88 6.82
N ASN A 341 33.23 31.93 6.62
CA ASN A 341 33.95 30.85 5.92
C ASN A 341 33.69 29.48 6.58
N GLY A 342 33.27 28.52 5.75
CA GLY A 342 32.92 27.16 6.17
C GLY A 342 31.46 26.94 6.55
N SER A 343 30.62 28.00 6.59
CA SER A 343 29.17 27.81 6.69
C SER A 343 28.65 27.02 5.49
N LYS A 344 27.75 26.07 5.73
CA LYS A 344 27.22 25.15 4.72
C LYS A 344 25.77 25.45 4.42
N PHE A 345 25.39 25.28 3.15
CA PHE A 345 24.00 25.30 2.73
C PHE A 345 23.56 23.88 2.39
N ILE A 346 22.45 23.43 2.96
CA ILE A 346 21.86 22.12 2.68
C ILE A 346 20.56 22.34 1.93
N ILE A 347 20.37 21.63 0.82
CA ILE A 347 19.12 21.64 0.08
C ILE A 347 18.14 20.72 0.82
N ASP A 348 17.08 21.30 1.35
CA ASP A 348 15.97 20.58 1.97
C ASP A 348 15.02 20.09 0.87
N GLN A 349 15.25 18.87 0.40
CA GLN A 349 14.52 18.31 -0.72
C GLN A 349 13.10 17.91 -0.32
N ALA A 350 12.12 18.43 -1.06
CA ALA A 350 10.74 17.97 -0.95
C ALA A 350 10.65 16.51 -1.37
N ARG A 351 10.25 15.62 -0.45
CA ARG A 351 9.99 14.21 -0.75
C ARG A 351 8.51 13.93 -0.60
N LEU A 352 7.93 13.24 -1.57
CA LEU A 352 6.56 12.75 -1.48
C LEU A 352 6.53 11.62 -0.43
N SER A 353 6.02 11.91 0.76
CA SER A 353 5.85 10.95 1.85
C SER A 353 4.43 11.01 2.38
N LEU A 354 3.84 9.83 2.61
CA LEU A 354 2.49 9.71 3.19
C LEU A 354 2.46 10.03 4.69
N THR A 355 3.61 10.00 5.36
CA THR A 355 3.73 10.27 6.80
C THR A 355 4.29 11.65 7.11
N ASP A 356 5.11 12.21 6.21
CA ASP A 356 5.70 13.55 6.37
C ASP A 356 5.17 14.51 5.30
N MET A 357 3.89 14.88 5.46
CA MET A 357 3.21 15.79 4.55
C MET A 357 3.64 17.26 4.71
N LYS A 358 4.50 17.58 5.68
CA LYS A 358 4.89 18.97 5.98
C LYS A 358 5.68 19.62 4.84
N LYS A 359 6.36 18.81 4.01
CA LYS A 359 7.23 19.26 2.90
C LYS A 359 6.57 19.21 1.52
N LEU A 360 5.31 18.77 1.40
CA LEU A 360 4.55 18.76 0.13
C LEU A 360 4.45 20.14 -0.56
N PRO A 361 4.27 21.27 0.16
CA PRO A 361 4.22 22.58 -0.48
C PRO A 361 5.47 22.89 -1.32
N ASN A 362 6.62 22.32 -0.96
CA ASN A 362 7.90 22.54 -1.64
C ASN A 362 7.99 21.81 -2.99
N LEU A 363 7.11 20.83 -3.27
CA LEU A 363 7.02 20.23 -4.61
C LEU A 363 6.53 21.22 -5.66
N ILE A 364 5.77 22.24 -5.24
CA ILE A 364 5.24 23.27 -6.13
C ILE A 364 6.10 24.54 -6.02
N LYS A 365 6.51 24.93 -4.80
CA LYS A 365 7.30 26.15 -4.56
C LYS A 365 8.79 26.01 -4.89
N GLY A 366 9.31 24.80 -4.93
CA GLY A 366 10.75 24.52 -4.98
C GLY A 366 11.33 24.23 -3.60
N ASN A 367 12.51 23.60 -3.58
CA ASN A 367 13.26 23.23 -2.39
C ASN A 367 13.77 24.47 -1.64
N ASP A 368 13.92 24.36 -0.33
CA ASP A 368 14.52 25.41 0.52
C ASP A 368 16.00 25.13 0.80
N LEU A 369 16.72 26.15 1.25
CA LEU A 369 18.09 26.02 1.72
C LEU A 369 18.15 26.16 3.23
N ILE A 370 18.81 25.23 3.91
CA ILE A 370 19.10 25.30 5.34
C ILE A 370 20.54 25.79 5.52
N LEU A 371 20.71 26.90 6.23
CA LEU A 371 22.02 27.42 6.64
C LEU A 371 22.50 26.69 7.89
N LEU A 372 23.67 26.04 7.79
CA LEU A 372 24.43 25.54 8.93
C LEU A 372 25.67 26.43 9.15
N PRO A 373 25.71 27.25 10.21
CA PRO A 373 26.86 28.09 10.47
C PRO A 373 28.07 27.26 10.89
N ASN A 374 29.27 27.75 10.56
CA ASN A 374 30.51 27.22 11.12
C ASN A 374 30.86 28.00 12.40
N PRO A 375 30.66 27.45 13.61
CA PRO A 375 30.89 28.18 14.86
C PRO A 375 32.37 28.56 15.09
N SER A 376 33.30 27.96 14.35
CA SER A 376 34.74 28.30 14.40
C SER A 376 35.18 29.29 13.32
N GLY A 377 34.29 29.69 12.40
CA GLY A 377 34.58 30.64 11.33
C GLY A 377 34.68 32.07 11.86
N LYS A 378 35.73 32.80 11.45
CA LYS A 378 36.00 34.17 11.91
C LYS A 378 35.81 35.25 10.85
N GLU A 379 35.92 34.88 9.57
CA GLU A 379 35.85 35.82 8.44
C GLU A 379 34.49 35.75 7.76
N ARG A 380 33.89 36.92 7.48
CA ARG A 380 32.64 37.03 6.73
C ARG A 380 32.85 36.55 5.30
N ALA A 381 31.92 35.72 4.83
CA ALA A 381 31.92 35.18 3.47
C ALA A 381 30.68 35.64 2.71
N ARG A 382 30.81 35.69 1.37
CA ARG A 382 29.73 36.03 0.44
C ARG A 382 29.52 34.97 -0.65
N SER A 383 30.36 33.94 -0.68
CA SER A 383 30.29 32.84 -1.64
C SER A 383 30.29 31.51 -0.89
N PHE A 384 29.37 30.62 -1.23
CA PHE A 384 29.16 29.34 -0.56
C PHE A 384 28.83 28.22 -1.55
N THR A 385 28.77 26.98 -1.06
CA THR A 385 28.33 25.80 -1.84
C THR A 385 27.18 25.10 -1.13
N ALA A 386 26.21 24.61 -1.89
CA ALA A 386 25.10 23.81 -1.40
C ALA A 386 25.30 22.32 -1.68
N ILE A 387 24.85 21.47 -0.76
CA ILE A 387 24.85 20.00 -0.92
C ILE A 387 23.45 19.44 -0.63
N LYS A 388 23.13 18.26 -1.17
CA LYS A 388 21.84 17.59 -0.90
C LYS A 388 21.83 17.02 0.53
N GLU A 389 20.66 17.00 1.18
CA GLU A 389 20.51 16.45 2.53
C GLU A 389 21.00 15.00 2.65
N SER A 390 20.75 14.15 1.64
CA SER A 390 21.24 12.77 1.59
C SER A 390 22.77 12.67 1.64
N GLN A 391 23.46 13.55 0.89
CA GLN A 391 24.91 13.63 0.88
C GLN A 391 25.45 14.16 2.20
N PHE A 392 24.77 15.15 2.81
CA PHE A 392 25.14 15.66 4.12
C PHE A 392 25.05 14.55 5.19
N ASN A 393 23.95 13.80 5.24
CA ASN A 393 23.77 12.72 6.23
C ASN A 393 24.82 11.60 6.09
N GLN A 394 25.19 11.26 4.85
CA GLN A 394 26.27 10.30 4.59
C GLN A 394 27.62 10.79 5.14
N LEU A 395 27.92 12.09 4.98
CA LEU A 395 29.20 12.69 5.39
C LEU A 395 29.24 13.08 6.88
N SER A 396 28.11 13.39 7.50
CA SER A 396 28.02 13.92 8.86
C SER A 396 27.97 12.82 9.94
N GLU A 397 27.43 11.64 9.63
CA GLU A 397 27.23 10.59 10.64
C GLU A 397 28.35 9.53 10.71
N ASN A 398 29.36 9.55 9.82
CA ASN A 398 30.33 8.44 9.70
C ASN A 398 29.62 7.07 9.52
N ALA A 399 28.56 7.07 8.72
CA ALA A 399 27.68 5.92 8.53
C ALA A 399 28.41 4.74 7.86
N LEU A 400 28.07 3.51 8.25
CA LEU A 400 28.62 2.31 7.63
C LEU A 400 27.94 2.08 6.28
N SER A 401 28.70 2.23 5.19
CA SER A 401 28.22 1.96 3.82
C SER A 401 28.45 0.50 3.43
N LEU A 402 27.45 -0.13 2.84
CA LEU A 402 27.45 -1.55 2.44
C LEU A 402 26.77 -1.71 1.08
N THR A 403 27.07 -2.80 0.38
CA THR A 403 26.41 -3.18 -0.87
C THR A 403 25.62 -4.48 -0.69
N LEU A 404 24.38 -4.50 -1.16
CA LEU A 404 23.53 -5.68 -1.19
C LEU A 404 23.32 -6.13 -2.63
N ASN A 405 23.69 -7.37 -2.95
CA ASN A 405 23.51 -7.93 -4.28
C ASN A 405 22.17 -8.67 -4.37
N SER A 406 21.48 -8.49 -5.49
CA SER A 406 20.15 -9.06 -5.75
C SER A 406 19.98 -9.38 -7.24
N ASP A 407 19.09 -10.30 -7.58
CA ASP A 407 18.77 -10.62 -8.98
C ASP A 407 17.90 -9.51 -9.63
N SER A 408 17.26 -8.65 -8.82
CA SER A 408 16.49 -7.48 -9.28
C SER A 408 16.43 -6.38 -8.22
N ALA A 409 15.92 -5.19 -8.57
CA ALA A 409 15.73 -4.09 -7.63
C ALA A 409 14.65 -4.35 -6.56
N MET A 410 13.81 -5.39 -6.71
CA MET A 410 12.81 -5.84 -5.72
C MET A 410 11.87 -4.73 -5.20
N GLY A 411 11.55 -3.73 -6.03
CA GLY A 411 10.68 -2.62 -5.66
C GLY A 411 11.28 -1.61 -4.68
N LEU A 412 12.59 -1.67 -4.44
CA LEU A 412 13.32 -0.72 -3.59
C LEU A 412 13.64 0.57 -4.35
N SER A 413 13.78 1.67 -3.60
CA SER A 413 14.13 2.98 -4.13
C SER A 413 15.13 3.70 -3.22
N PRO A 414 15.87 4.71 -3.71
CA PRO A 414 16.69 5.56 -2.84
C PRO A 414 15.85 6.14 -1.69
N GLY A 415 16.28 5.89 -0.46
CA GLY A 415 15.56 6.25 0.76
C GLY A 415 14.72 5.13 1.40
N SER A 416 14.54 3.96 0.76
CA SER A 416 13.89 2.81 1.40
C SER A 416 14.58 2.48 2.74
N PRO A 417 13.85 2.35 3.85
CA PRO A 417 14.43 2.16 5.17
C PRO A 417 15.09 0.79 5.33
N ILE A 418 16.24 0.77 6.02
CA ILE A 418 16.82 -0.47 6.57
C ILE A 418 16.33 -0.61 8.00
N ARG A 419 15.69 -1.72 8.32
CA ARG A 419 15.08 -1.97 9.63
C ARG A 419 15.71 -3.15 10.36
N TYR A 420 15.84 -3.02 11.67
CA TYR A 420 16.16 -4.10 12.58
C TYR A 420 15.10 -4.19 13.66
N ARG A 421 14.39 -5.33 13.76
CA ARG A 421 13.27 -5.54 14.69
C ARG A 421 12.22 -4.41 14.63
N GLY A 422 11.93 -3.93 13.42
CA GLY A 422 10.96 -2.85 13.17
C GLY A 422 11.50 -1.42 13.26
N LEU A 423 12.66 -1.20 13.89
CA LEU A 423 13.27 0.13 14.03
C LEU A 423 14.09 0.50 12.78
N SER A 424 13.94 1.72 12.27
CA SER A 424 14.77 2.23 11.17
C SER A 424 16.19 2.52 11.68
N VAL A 425 17.18 1.88 11.07
CA VAL A 425 18.60 1.96 11.46
C VAL A 425 19.49 2.47 10.32
N GLY A 426 18.92 2.71 9.15
CA GLY A 426 19.62 3.15 7.95
C GLY A 426 18.68 3.31 6.77
N ALA A 427 19.22 3.55 5.58
CA ALA A 427 18.43 3.59 4.34
C ALA A 427 19.24 3.16 3.12
N VAL A 428 18.52 2.86 2.04
CA VAL A 428 19.09 2.72 0.69
C VAL A 428 19.60 4.08 0.24
N SER A 429 20.87 4.16 -0.16
CA SER A 429 21.48 5.38 -0.70
C SER A 429 21.20 5.52 -2.20
N HIS A 430 21.50 4.48 -2.98
CA HIS A 430 21.24 4.41 -4.41
C HIS A 430 21.23 2.95 -4.89
N ILE A 431 20.79 2.74 -6.12
CA ILE A 431 20.67 1.42 -6.75
C ILE A 431 21.34 1.52 -8.12
N GLU A 432 22.18 0.54 -8.44
CA GLU A 432 22.87 0.45 -9.73
C GLU A 432 22.69 -0.95 -10.34
N ILE A 433 22.62 -1.01 -11.67
CA ILE A 433 22.60 -2.29 -12.40
C ILE A 433 24.03 -2.82 -12.43
N ALA A 434 24.20 -4.11 -12.13
CA ALA A 434 25.47 -4.82 -12.22
C ALA A 434 25.44 -5.82 -13.39
N ASP A 435 26.61 -6.37 -13.76
CA ASP A 435 26.71 -7.35 -14.86
C ASP A 435 25.81 -8.59 -14.62
N GLU A 436 25.68 -9.01 -13.36
CA GLU A 436 24.75 -10.06 -12.91
C GLU A 436 23.82 -9.50 -11.82
N GLY A 437 22.71 -8.90 -12.25
CA GLY A 437 21.63 -8.43 -11.35
C GLY A 437 21.75 -6.96 -10.98
N VAL A 438 21.58 -6.65 -9.69
CA VAL A 438 21.47 -5.28 -9.16
C VAL A 438 22.27 -5.16 -7.86
N ASN A 439 23.07 -4.10 -7.77
CA ASN A 439 23.74 -3.70 -6.54
C ASN A 439 22.93 -2.59 -5.86
N ILE A 440 22.53 -2.84 -4.63
CA ILE A 440 21.76 -1.91 -3.80
C ILE A 440 22.70 -1.37 -2.72
N HIS A 441 23.07 -0.10 -2.83
CA HIS A 441 23.96 0.53 -1.88
C HIS A 441 23.17 1.08 -0.71
N ILE A 442 23.55 0.71 0.50
CA ILE A 442 22.87 1.09 1.74
C ILE A 442 23.85 1.77 2.69
N TYR A 443 23.31 2.55 3.62
CA TYR A 443 24.05 3.02 4.77
C TYR A 443 23.33 2.66 6.07
N ILE A 444 24.10 2.35 7.11
CA ILE A 444 23.63 2.13 8.47
C ILE A 444 24.18 3.25 9.35
N ASN A 445 23.31 3.94 10.08
CA ASN A 445 23.71 5.06 10.93
C ASN A 445 24.74 4.58 11.97
N ASN A 446 25.71 5.42 12.33
CA ASN A 446 26.85 5.01 13.16
C ASN A 446 26.44 4.43 14.52
N LYS A 447 25.35 4.93 15.13
CA LYS A 447 24.78 4.38 16.38
C LYS A 447 24.43 2.88 16.28
N TYR A 448 24.11 2.38 15.09
CA TYR A 448 23.62 1.02 14.85
C TYR A 448 24.64 0.12 14.15
N LYS A 449 25.86 0.61 13.91
CA LYS A 449 26.91 -0.13 13.20
C LYS A 449 27.20 -1.51 13.80
N TYR A 450 27.08 -1.66 15.12
CA TYR A 450 27.29 -2.91 15.84
C TYR A 450 26.30 -4.04 15.48
N LEU A 451 25.17 -3.71 14.84
CA LEU A 451 24.19 -4.70 14.36
C LEU A 451 24.62 -5.36 13.03
N VAL A 452 25.64 -4.82 12.36
CA VAL A 452 26.14 -5.39 11.09
C VAL A 452 27.28 -6.36 11.37
N ARG A 453 26.98 -7.65 11.36
CA ARG A 453 27.90 -8.75 11.65
C ARG A 453 28.23 -9.57 10.41
N SER A 454 29.19 -10.49 10.50
CA SER A 454 29.77 -11.17 9.35
C SER A 454 28.80 -12.02 8.53
N GLU A 455 27.71 -12.49 9.14
CA GLU A 455 26.74 -13.40 8.52
C GLU A 455 25.33 -12.80 8.50
N ASN A 456 25.24 -11.47 8.46
CA ASN A 456 23.95 -10.83 8.30
C ASN A 456 23.25 -11.29 7.02
N ARG A 457 21.95 -11.57 7.14
CA ARG A 457 21.10 -11.90 6.01
C ARG A 457 20.05 -10.82 5.86
N PHE A 458 20.12 -10.08 4.77
CA PHE A 458 19.21 -8.99 4.44
C PHE A 458 18.05 -9.54 3.62
N TYR A 459 16.84 -9.07 3.88
CA TYR A 459 15.64 -9.52 3.19
C TYR A 459 14.65 -8.38 2.94
N ILE A 460 13.84 -8.55 1.91
CA ILE A 460 12.74 -7.63 1.59
C ILE A 460 11.63 -7.74 2.64
N ASN A 461 11.21 -6.59 3.18
CA ASN A 461 10.19 -6.46 4.21
C ASN A 461 8.97 -5.64 3.70
N THR A 462 8.54 -5.88 2.46
CA THR A 462 7.65 -4.97 1.71
C THR A 462 6.36 -5.59 1.23
N VAL A 463 6.27 -6.91 1.21
CA VAL A 463 5.10 -7.61 0.67
C VAL A 463 4.24 -8.06 1.84
N ALA A 464 2.97 -7.68 1.83
CA ALA A 464 1.98 -8.34 2.67
C ALA A 464 2.09 -9.85 2.42
N SER A 465 2.44 -10.61 3.45
CA SER A 465 2.65 -12.04 3.32
C SER A 465 1.49 -12.76 3.98
N ALA A 466 0.88 -13.69 3.24
CA ALA A 466 -0.14 -14.59 3.75
C ALA A 466 0.46 -16.00 3.75
N LYS A 467 0.64 -16.56 4.94
CA LYS A 467 1.16 -17.90 5.12
C LYS A 467 0.04 -18.84 5.53
N LEU A 468 -0.14 -19.92 4.78
CA LEU A 468 -0.96 -21.02 5.24
C LEU A 468 -0.19 -21.79 6.33
N THR A 469 -0.75 -21.83 7.53
CA THR A 469 -0.24 -22.58 8.67
C THR A 469 -1.23 -23.70 9.03
N ASN A 470 -0.82 -24.62 9.89
CA ASN A 470 -1.72 -25.67 10.40
C ASN A 470 -2.93 -25.09 11.16
N ASN A 471 -2.87 -23.83 11.59
CA ASN A 471 -3.93 -23.14 12.33
C ASN A 471 -4.73 -22.15 11.45
N GLY A 472 -4.54 -22.18 10.12
CA GLY A 472 -5.19 -21.27 9.17
C GLY A 472 -4.23 -20.29 8.51
N VAL A 473 -4.75 -19.19 7.97
CA VAL A 473 -3.96 -18.20 7.24
C VAL A 473 -3.40 -17.16 8.22
N ASN A 474 -2.07 -17.12 8.38
CA ASN A 474 -1.37 -16.06 9.10
C ASN A 474 -1.03 -14.94 8.12
N VAL A 475 -1.61 -13.76 8.31
CA VAL A 475 -1.36 -12.59 7.44
C VAL A 475 -0.48 -11.60 8.20
N SER A 476 0.71 -11.35 7.68
CA SER A 476 1.60 -10.29 8.16
C SER A 476 1.50 -9.09 7.22
N ILE A 477 0.97 -7.98 7.73
CA ILE A 477 0.80 -6.73 6.98
C ILE A 477 1.80 -5.73 7.58
N PRO A 478 2.85 -5.34 6.83
CA PRO A 478 3.76 -4.30 7.31
C PRO A 478 3.03 -2.93 7.36
N PRO A 479 3.58 -1.93 8.06
CA PRO A 479 3.04 -0.57 8.04
C PRO A 479 2.82 -0.07 6.61
N VAL A 480 1.75 0.68 6.34
CA VAL A 480 1.38 1.14 4.99
C VAL A 480 2.51 1.93 4.30
N SER A 481 3.35 2.63 5.07
CA SER A 481 4.55 3.28 4.54
C SER A 481 5.50 2.31 3.83
N ASP A 482 5.63 1.09 4.35
CA ASP A 482 6.59 0.09 3.89
C ASP A 482 6.04 -0.67 2.67
N LEU A 483 4.71 -0.73 2.50
CA LEU A 483 4.07 -1.24 1.28
C LEU A 483 4.35 -0.36 0.05
N ILE A 484 4.66 0.92 0.26
CA ILE A 484 4.78 1.93 -0.80
C ILE A 484 6.24 2.31 -1.06
N SER A 485 7.02 2.52 0.00
CA SER A 485 8.43 2.92 -0.11
C SER A 485 9.40 1.74 -0.16
N GLY A 486 8.90 0.53 0.08
CA GLY A 486 9.74 -0.64 0.28
C GLY A 486 10.55 -0.56 1.57
N GLY A 487 11.39 -1.56 1.85
CA GLY A 487 12.09 -1.67 3.12
C GLY A 487 12.88 -2.97 3.21
N ILE A 488 14.04 -2.91 3.85
CA ILE A 488 14.95 -4.04 3.99
C ILE A 488 15.05 -4.39 5.47
N GLY A 489 14.63 -5.60 5.84
CA GLY A 489 14.91 -6.19 7.13
C GLY A 489 16.25 -6.93 7.11
N PHE A 490 16.83 -7.21 8.28
CA PHE A 490 17.95 -8.13 8.34
C PHE A 490 18.04 -8.90 9.66
N ILE A 491 18.59 -10.10 9.59
CA ILE A 491 18.98 -10.92 10.74
C ILE A 491 20.45 -10.64 11.03
N SER A 492 20.77 -10.32 12.29
CA SER A 492 22.14 -10.04 12.75
C SER A 492 22.79 -11.30 13.32
N GLU A 493 23.74 -11.90 12.59
CA GLU A 493 24.42 -13.16 12.95
C GLU A 493 25.90 -13.16 12.55
N GLY A 494 26.68 -14.12 13.09
CA GLY A 494 28.11 -14.23 12.86
C GLY A 494 28.95 -13.45 13.88
N ASN A 495 30.18 -13.10 13.51
CA ASN A 495 31.10 -12.34 14.36
C ASN A 495 30.98 -10.82 14.11
N ASP A 496 31.59 -10.01 14.97
CA ASP A 496 31.48 -8.53 14.94
C ASP A 496 32.20 -7.86 13.75
N LYS A 497 32.71 -8.62 12.77
CA LYS A 497 33.34 -8.08 11.56
C LYS A 497 32.30 -7.95 10.44
N SER A 498 31.92 -6.73 10.10
CA SER A 498 31.08 -6.45 8.94
C SER A 498 31.78 -6.82 7.62
N ARG A 499 31.05 -7.42 6.68
CA ARG A 499 31.47 -7.55 5.27
C ARG A 499 31.13 -6.27 4.51
N ARG A 500 31.73 -6.10 3.33
CA ARG A 500 31.37 -5.00 2.41
C ARG A 500 30.15 -5.33 1.56
N ILE A 501 29.97 -6.63 1.25
CA ILE A 501 28.94 -7.13 0.34
C ILE A 501 28.12 -8.22 1.05
N TYR A 502 26.80 -8.13 0.94
CA TYR A 502 25.84 -9.14 1.40
C TYR A 502 24.84 -9.47 0.29
N ARG A 503 24.13 -10.60 0.40
CA ARG A 503 23.02 -10.92 -0.50
C ARG A 503 21.70 -10.43 0.08
N LEU A 504 20.83 -9.90 -0.77
CA LEU A 504 19.46 -9.53 -0.45
C LEU A 504 18.52 -10.66 -0.87
N TYR A 505 17.76 -11.18 0.08
CA TYR A 505 16.76 -12.23 -0.13
C TYR A 505 15.37 -11.65 -0.37
N SER A 506 14.54 -12.35 -1.13
CA SER A 506 13.18 -11.93 -1.45
C SER A 506 12.22 -11.93 -0.25
N SER A 507 12.56 -12.64 0.83
CA SER A 507 11.80 -12.63 2.09
C SER A 507 12.65 -13.14 3.27
N GLU A 508 12.16 -12.98 4.50
CA GLU A 508 12.82 -13.51 5.70
C GLU A 508 12.92 -15.04 5.66
N GLU A 509 11.91 -15.72 5.11
CA GLU A 509 11.92 -17.17 4.94
C GLU A 509 12.97 -17.61 3.94
N ALA A 510 13.13 -16.91 2.83
CA ALA A 510 14.19 -17.20 1.86
C ALA A 510 15.57 -17.02 2.49
N ALA A 511 15.75 -16.00 3.33
CA ALA A 511 16.97 -15.80 4.11
C ALA A 511 17.24 -16.94 5.11
N ASN A 512 16.20 -17.41 5.81
CA ASN A 512 16.31 -18.52 6.76
C ASN A 512 16.55 -19.87 6.04
N LEU A 513 15.89 -20.11 4.92
CA LEU A 513 16.10 -21.29 4.09
C LEU A 513 17.50 -21.34 3.48
N ALA A 514 18.07 -20.19 3.13
CA ALA A 514 19.46 -20.10 2.68
C ALA A 514 20.43 -20.61 3.76
N LYS A 515 20.22 -20.23 5.03
CA LYS A 515 20.99 -20.75 6.17
C LYS A 515 20.88 -22.28 6.32
N GLU A 516 19.68 -22.83 6.12
CA GLU A 516 19.46 -24.28 6.18
C GLU A 516 20.11 -25.01 4.99
N THR A 517 20.06 -24.40 3.81
CA THR A 517 20.66 -24.95 2.58
C THR A 517 22.19 -24.89 2.63
N GLU A 518 22.77 -23.92 3.35
CA GLU A 518 24.21 -23.82 3.65
C GLU A 518 24.73 -24.98 4.51
N GLN A 519 23.87 -25.71 5.24
CA GLN A 519 24.26 -26.96 5.94
C GLN A 519 24.43 -28.16 4.98
N GLY A 520 24.12 -27.96 3.69
CA GLY A 520 24.28 -28.91 2.61
C GLY A 520 23.13 -29.94 2.51
N THR A 521 22.98 -30.50 1.32
CA THR A 521 21.99 -31.53 1.03
C THR A 521 22.64 -32.74 0.33
N GLN A 522 22.12 -33.93 0.60
CA GLN A 522 22.47 -35.16 -0.10
C GLN A 522 21.47 -35.38 -1.24
N ARG A 523 21.98 -35.55 -2.46
CA ARG A 523 21.16 -35.86 -3.64
C ARG A 523 20.94 -37.37 -3.78
N LEU A 524 19.69 -37.78 -3.99
CA LEU A 524 19.29 -39.17 -4.24
C LEU A 524 18.48 -39.27 -5.53
N THR A 525 18.56 -40.40 -6.23
CA THR A 525 17.77 -40.65 -7.44
C THR A 525 16.87 -41.86 -7.27
N LEU A 526 15.60 -41.66 -7.62
CA LEU A 526 14.57 -42.68 -7.63
C LEU A 526 14.15 -43.00 -9.07
N LEU A 527 13.66 -44.22 -9.29
CA LEU A 527 13.06 -44.70 -10.52
C LEU A 527 11.62 -45.11 -10.27
N ALA A 528 10.69 -44.59 -11.07
CA ALA A 528 9.27 -44.92 -11.02
C ALA A 528 8.76 -45.32 -12.42
N ASP A 529 7.78 -46.22 -12.50
CA ASP A 529 7.15 -46.61 -13.77
C ASP A 529 6.38 -45.43 -14.42
N SER A 530 5.85 -44.54 -13.59
CA SER A 530 5.13 -43.32 -13.97
C SER A 530 5.36 -42.23 -12.93
N LEU A 531 5.24 -40.96 -13.30
CA LEU A 531 5.32 -39.85 -12.35
C LEU A 531 4.14 -39.96 -11.36
N PRO A 532 4.38 -40.14 -10.04
CA PRO A 532 3.31 -40.09 -9.05
C PRO A 532 2.77 -38.67 -8.94
N ALA A 533 1.70 -38.45 -8.17
CA ALA A 533 1.12 -37.13 -7.96
C ALA A 533 2.06 -36.22 -7.12
N ILE A 534 3.19 -35.82 -7.68
CA ILE A 534 4.24 -34.99 -7.08
C ILE A 534 4.60 -33.83 -8.02
N SER A 535 5.09 -32.74 -7.45
CA SER A 535 5.64 -31.58 -8.16
C SER A 535 7.08 -31.32 -7.73
N GLU A 536 7.76 -30.38 -8.40
CA GLU A 536 8.98 -29.82 -7.83
C GLU A 536 8.69 -29.21 -6.46
N SER A 537 9.65 -29.30 -5.54
CA SER A 537 9.50 -28.93 -4.13
C SER A 537 8.50 -29.77 -3.32
N SER A 538 7.91 -30.85 -3.85
CA SER A 538 7.11 -31.77 -3.01
C SER A 538 7.94 -32.31 -1.84
N PRO A 539 7.37 -32.40 -0.63
CA PRO A 539 8.09 -32.83 0.54
C PRO A 539 8.54 -34.29 0.46
N VAL A 540 9.76 -34.55 0.92
CA VAL A 540 10.22 -35.90 1.26
C VAL A 540 10.05 -36.08 2.76
N ILE A 541 9.34 -37.15 3.14
CA ILE A 541 8.77 -37.32 4.48
C ILE A 541 9.28 -38.62 5.13
N TYR A 542 9.66 -38.52 6.39
CA TYR A 542 9.98 -39.66 7.26
C TYR A 542 9.13 -39.58 8.53
N HIS A 543 8.27 -40.57 8.78
CA HIS A 543 7.32 -40.58 9.91
C HIS A 543 6.57 -39.24 10.11
N ASN A 544 5.98 -38.70 9.02
CA ASN A 544 5.27 -37.41 8.98
C ASN A 544 6.12 -36.15 9.22
N ILE A 545 7.46 -36.27 9.28
CA ILE A 545 8.38 -35.14 9.37
C ILE A 545 8.98 -34.87 7.99
N LYS A 546 8.97 -33.61 7.52
CA LYS A 546 9.65 -33.19 6.30
C LYS A 546 11.17 -33.20 6.53
N VAL A 547 11.88 -33.97 5.72
CA VAL A 547 13.34 -34.15 5.82
C VAL A 547 14.07 -33.81 4.52
N GLY A 548 13.33 -33.45 3.48
CA GLY A 548 13.86 -33.11 2.18
C GLY A 548 12.77 -32.65 1.21
N ARG A 549 13.15 -32.55 -0.06
CA ARG A 549 12.24 -32.16 -1.15
C ARG A 549 12.61 -32.81 -2.48
N VAL A 550 11.63 -32.88 -3.39
CA VAL A 550 11.86 -33.17 -4.80
C VAL A 550 12.57 -31.98 -5.44
N GLU A 551 13.73 -32.21 -6.05
CA GLU A 551 14.47 -31.21 -6.82
C GLU A 551 13.93 -31.10 -8.23
N LYS A 552 13.86 -32.24 -8.93
CA LYS A 552 13.44 -32.33 -10.32
C LYS A 552 13.03 -33.76 -10.68
N TYR A 553 12.38 -33.92 -11.82
CA TYR A 553 12.08 -35.22 -12.42
C TYR A 553 12.19 -35.14 -13.94
N GLU A 554 12.66 -36.23 -14.55
CA GLU A 554 12.94 -36.31 -15.98
C GLU A 554 12.49 -37.66 -16.53
N LEU A 555 12.05 -37.69 -17.79
CA LEU A 555 11.72 -38.95 -18.47
C LEU A 555 13.01 -39.68 -18.86
N GLY A 556 13.10 -40.97 -18.54
CA GLY A 556 14.19 -41.85 -18.94
C GLY A 556 13.71 -43.11 -19.64
N ASP A 557 14.64 -43.93 -20.12
CA ASP A 557 14.36 -45.08 -20.99
C ASP A 557 13.47 -46.18 -20.38
N LYS A 558 13.35 -46.22 -19.05
CA LYS A 558 12.60 -47.25 -18.29
C LYS A 558 11.59 -46.64 -17.31
N GLY A 559 11.13 -45.40 -17.55
CA GLY A 559 10.19 -44.69 -16.69
C GLY A 559 10.66 -43.30 -16.31
N VAL A 560 10.28 -42.82 -15.13
CA VAL A 560 10.59 -41.46 -14.65
C VAL A 560 11.70 -41.51 -13.61
N VAL A 561 12.73 -40.68 -13.81
CA VAL A 561 13.83 -40.49 -12.86
C VAL A 561 13.54 -39.27 -12.01
N ILE A 562 13.43 -39.46 -10.70
CA ILE A 562 13.10 -38.40 -9.75
C ILE A 562 14.32 -38.12 -8.88
N THR A 563 14.73 -36.86 -8.78
CA THR A 563 15.87 -36.44 -7.98
C THR A 563 15.39 -35.78 -6.69
N LEU A 564 15.85 -36.29 -5.55
CA LEU A 564 15.53 -35.79 -4.22
C LEU A 564 16.73 -35.08 -3.60
N LEU A 565 16.46 -34.04 -2.82
CA LEU A 565 17.41 -33.41 -1.91
C LEU A 565 16.99 -33.75 -0.48
N ILE A 566 17.83 -34.49 0.22
CA ILE A 566 17.69 -34.77 1.66
C ILE A 566 18.61 -33.83 2.43
N GLU A 567 18.11 -33.18 3.47
CA GLU A 567 18.95 -32.31 4.30
C GLU A 567 20.03 -33.14 5.01
N ASN A 568 21.27 -32.67 5.05
CA ASN A 568 22.40 -33.45 5.55
C ASN A 568 22.21 -33.97 6.99
N LYS A 569 21.54 -33.20 7.86
CA LYS A 569 21.19 -33.64 9.23
C LYS A 569 20.33 -34.92 9.26
N TYR A 570 19.63 -35.26 8.18
CA TYR A 570 18.78 -36.44 8.04
C TYR A 570 19.37 -37.54 7.13
N SER A 571 20.57 -37.34 6.59
CA SER A 571 21.25 -38.33 5.72
C SER A 571 21.35 -39.72 6.34
N HIS A 572 21.53 -39.81 7.67
CA HIS A 572 21.61 -41.06 8.44
C HIS A 572 20.35 -41.93 8.37
N LEU A 573 19.21 -41.38 7.94
CA LEU A 573 17.95 -42.12 7.76
C LEU A 573 17.94 -42.96 6.48
N ILE A 574 18.87 -42.69 5.55
CA ILE A 574 18.95 -43.35 4.25
C ILE A 574 20.03 -44.44 4.31
N ASN A 575 19.62 -45.68 4.10
CA ASN A 575 20.47 -46.87 4.18
C ASN A 575 20.11 -47.91 3.09
N SER A 576 20.72 -49.09 3.14
CA SER A 576 20.52 -50.16 2.15
C SER A 576 19.13 -50.78 2.18
N THR A 577 18.37 -50.60 3.25
CA THR A 577 17.00 -51.13 3.46
C THR A 577 15.92 -50.06 3.27
N THR A 578 16.29 -48.84 2.89
CA THR A 578 15.35 -47.74 2.70
C THR A 578 14.44 -47.99 1.50
N VAL A 579 13.14 -47.83 1.69
CA VAL A 579 12.09 -48.02 0.69
C VAL A 579 11.30 -46.72 0.55
N PHE A 580 11.06 -46.28 -0.67
CA PHE A 580 10.36 -45.03 -0.99
C PHE A 580 9.01 -45.31 -1.64
N TRP A 581 7.97 -44.58 -1.27
CA TRP A 581 6.67 -44.64 -1.96
C TRP A 581 6.05 -43.26 -2.14
N GLY A 582 5.26 -43.11 -3.21
CA GLY A 582 4.44 -41.92 -3.43
C GLY A 582 3.30 -41.86 -2.42
N THR A 583 2.99 -40.67 -1.93
CA THR A 583 1.83 -40.41 -1.06
C THR A 583 0.98 -39.30 -1.69
N SER A 584 -0.29 -39.58 -1.93
CA SER A 584 -1.30 -38.55 -2.17
C SER A 584 -1.77 -38.09 -0.79
N GLY A 585 -1.76 -36.79 -0.48
CA GLY A 585 -1.98 -36.34 0.90
C GLY A 585 -3.34 -36.67 1.55
N LEU A 586 -4.22 -37.38 0.85
CA LEU A 586 -5.41 -38.02 1.40
C LEU A 586 -5.34 -39.54 1.19
N GLU A 587 -5.36 -40.30 2.29
CA GLU A 587 -5.46 -41.76 2.28
C GLU A 587 -6.84 -42.14 2.85
N VAL A 588 -7.65 -42.82 2.01
CA VAL A 588 -9.02 -43.22 2.34
C VAL A 588 -9.07 -44.74 2.47
N ASP A 589 -9.31 -45.21 3.68
CA ASP A 589 -9.54 -46.63 3.96
C ASP A 589 -11.05 -46.87 4.08
N ALA A 590 -11.66 -47.46 3.05
CA ALA A 590 -13.06 -47.85 3.07
C ALA A 590 -13.20 -49.31 3.50
N SER A 591 -13.90 -49.55 4.60
CA SER A 591 -14.21 -50.90 5.10
C SER A 591 -15.71 -51.06 5.34
N VAL A 592 -16.17 -52.31 5.47
CA VAL A 592 -17.57 -52.60 5.89
C VAL A 592 -17.92 -52.05 7.27
N ASN A 593 -16.91 -51.66 8.08
CA ASN A 593 -17.08 -51.06 9.40
C ASN A 593 -17.04 -49.52 9.37
N GLY A 594 -16.89 -48.91 8.20
CA GLY A 594 -16.82 -47.45 8.03
C GLY A 594 -15.66 -46.97 7.17
N ILE A 595 -15.61 -45.67 6.96
CA ILE A 595 -14.57 -44.96 6.20
C ILE A 595 -13.62 -44.31 7.20
N SER A 596 -12.33 -44.66 7.14
CA SER A 596 -11.28 -43.99 7.90
C SER A 596 -10.50 -43.07 6.97
N LEU A 597 -10.26 -41.84 7.42
CA LEU A 597 -9.49 -40.84 6.69
C LEU A 597 -8.21 -40.55 7.47
N LYS A 598 -7.05 -40.84 6.88
CA LYS A 598 -5.76 -40.45 7.48
C LYS A 598 -5.33 -39.11 6.88
N SER A 599 -5.20 -38.09 7.73
CA SER A 599 -4.71 -36.77 7.31
C SER A 599 -3.18 -36.75 7.26
N LYS A 600 -2.61 -36.41 6.11
CA LYS A 600 -1.17 -36.12 5.94
C LYS A 600 -0.90 -34.61 6.12
N PRO A 601 0.37 -34.16 6.27
CA PRO A 601 0.67 -32.73 6.31
C PRO A 601 0.06 -31.99 5.12
N VAL A 602 -0.53 -30.81 5.35
CA VAL A 602 -1.32 -30.06 4.36
C VAL A 602 -0.55 -29.82 3.05
N GLU A 603 0.76 -29.58 3.11
CA GLU A 603 1.63 -29.44 1.93
C GLU A 603 1.56 -30.68 1.01
N SER A 604 1.46 -31.88 1.60
CA SER A 604 1.36 -33.16 0.89
C SER A 604 -0.02 -33.38 0.26
N ILE A 605 -1.07 -32.70 0.75
CA ILE A 605 -2.41 -32.73 0.13
C ILE A 605 -2.38 -31.98 -1.20
N LEU A 606 -1.68 -30.86 -1.25
CA LEU A 606 -1.62 -30.00 -2.42
C LEU A 606 -0.61 -30.46 -3.47
N LYS A 607 0.59 -30.85 -3.02
CA LYS A 607 1.73 -31.17 -3.91
C LYS A 607 2.05 -32.66 -3.95
N GLY A 608 1.32 -33.51 -3.22
CA GLY A 608 1.74 -34.87 -2.91
C GLY A 608 3.05 -34.91 -2.13
N GLY A 609 3.60 -36.10 -1.96
CA GLY A 609 4.90 -36.27 -1.32
C GLY A 609 5.52 -37.62 -1.64
N ILE A 610 6.76 -37.78 -1.19
CA ILE A 610 7.43 -39.08 -1.17
C ILE A 610 7.72 -39.42 0.27
N GLU A 611 7.18 -40.53 0.73
CA GLU A 611 7.48 -41.07 2.05
C GLU A 611 8.54 -42.17 1.93
N PHE A 612 9.33 -42.34 3.00
CA PHE A 612 10.24 -43.47 3.08
C PHE A 612 10.34 -44.05 4.49
N THR A 613 10.74 -45.31 4.57
CA THR A 613 11.09 -46.01 5.80
C THR A 613 12.11 -47.11 5.52
N SER A 614 12.61 -47.77 6.56
CA SER A 614 13.53 -48.90 6.41
C SER A 614 12.78 -50.23 6.56
N ILE A 615 12.87 -51.12 5.55
CA ILE A 615 12.19 -52.43 5.56
C ILE A 615 13.17 -53.52 5.08
N ASN A 616 13.36 -54.55 5.90
CA ASN A 616 14.28 -55.64 5.60
C ASN A 616 13.71 -56.60 4.54
N GLY A 617 14.57 -57.08 3.64
CA GLY A 617 14.24 -58.14 2.68
C GLY A 617 13.47 -57.69 1.42
N ILE A 618 13.29 -56.37 1.22
CA ILE A 618 12.65 -55.82 0.02
C ILE A 618 13.71 -55.42 -1.00
N LYS A 619 13.54 -55.82 -2.27
CA LYS A 619 14.38 -55.32 -3.36
C LYS A 619 13.99 -53.86 -3.67
N ASN A 620 14.77 -52.93 -3.16
CA ASN A 620 14.49 -51.49 -3.17
C ASN A 620 15.31 -50.69 -4.21
N LYS A 621 16.20 -51.35 -4.96
CA LYS A 621 17.05 -50.71 -5.99
C LYS A 621 17.00 -51.45 -7.33
N SER A 622 17.10 -50.67 -8.41
CA SER A 622 17.30 -51.14 -9.77
C SER A 622 18.36 -50.26 -10.45
N ASN A 623 19.41 -50.88 -11.05
CA ASN A 623 20.53 -50.16 -11.66
C ASN A 623 21.13 -49.06 -10.75
N ASN A 624 21.35 -49.37 -9.47
CA ASN A 624 21.88 -48.46 -8.44
C ASN A 624 20.99 -47.24 -8.09
N ARG A 625 19.76 -47.17 -8.62
CA ARG A 625 18.74 -46.16 -8.24
C ARG A 625 17.70 -46.80 -7.33
N TYR A 626 17.17 -46.05 -6.36
CA TYR A 626 16.08 -46.54 -5.52
C TYR A 626 14.80 -46.65 -6.35
N ILE A 627 13.96 -47.64 -6.06
CA ILE A 627 12.65 -47.80 -6.67
C ILE A 627 11.65 -46.96 -5.88
N LEU A 628 10.81 -46.20 -6.58
CA LEU A 628 9.68 -45.49 -6.00
C LEU A 628 8.41 -46.30 -6.22
N PHE A 629 7.87 -46.88 -5.14
CA PHE A 629 6.62 -47.62 -5.14
C PHE A 629 5.42 -46.66 -5.16
N LYS A 630 4.25 -47.12 -5.63
CA LYS A 630 3.02 -46.30 -5.62
C LYS A 630 2.45 -46.15 -4.22
N SER A 631 2.66 -47.13 -3.35
CA SER A 631 2.20 -47.11 -1.95
C SER A 631 3.09 -47.97 -1.05
N LEU A 632 2.95 -47.78 0.28
CA LEU A 632 3.62 -48.63 1.28
C LEU A 632 3.21 -50.11 1.14
N ASP A 633 1.95 -50.37 0.80
CA ASP A 633 1.47 -51.74 0.61
C ASP A 633 2.10 -52.39 -0.63
N GLU A 634 2.25 -51.66 -1.72
CA GLU A 634 2.96 -52.17 -2.91
C GLU A 634 4.44 -52.43 -2.62
N ALA A 635 5.09 -51.54 -1.86
CA ALA A 635 6.44 -51.75 -1.36
C ALA A 635 6.57 -53.07 -0.59
N LYS A 636 5.67 -53.33 0.37
CA LYS A 636 5.65 -54.58 1.16
C LYS A 636 5.36 -55.82 0.30
N LEU A 637 4.59 -55.65 -0.78
CA LEU A 637 4.33 -56.71 -1.74
C LEU A 637 5.54 -57.03 -2.61
N TYR A 638 6.59 -56.20 -2.68
CA TYR A 638 7.81 -56.53 -3.42
C TYR A 638 8.74 -57.55 -2.71
N GLY A 639 8.16 -58.39 -1.84
CA GLY A 639 8.79 -59.54 -1.20
C GLY A 639 8.97 -60.74 -2.14
N GLU A 640 9.38 -61.89 -1.60
CA GLU A 640 9.62 -63.10 -2.40
C GLU A 640 8.32 -63.68 -2.96
N GLN A 641 8.33 -63.97 -4.26
CA GLN A 641 7.20 -64.58 -4.98
C GLN A 641 7.23 -66.09 -4.85
N ILE A 642 6.05 -66.65 -4.61
CA ILE A 642 5.73 -68.07 -4.79
C ILE A 642 4.68 -68.21 -5.89
N THR A 643 4.63 -69.36 -6.52
CA THR A 643 3.66 -69.73 -7.54
C THR A 643 2.87 -70.93 -7.05
N LEU A 644 1.55 -70.77 -6.99
CA LEU A 644 0.60 -71.82 -6.68
C LEU A 644 -0.03 -72.28 -8.00
N THR A 645 0.04 -73.58 -8.28
CA THR A 645 -0.56 -74.17 -9.48
C THR A 645 -1.90 -74.79 -9.12
N SER A 646 -2.92 -74.58 -9.94
CA SER A 646 -4.25 -75.13 -9.71
C SER A 646 -4.97 -75.44 -11.03
N PRO A 647 -5.85 -76.46 -11.10
CA PRO A 647 -6.60 -76.75 -12.33
C PRO A 647 -7.48 -75.57 -12.80
N GLU A 648 -8.01 -74.79 -11.86
CA GLU A 648 -8.86 -73.63 -12.14
C GLU A 648 -8.50 -72.45 -11.24
N SER A 649 -9.02 -71.25 -11.55
CA SER A 649 -8.80 -70.08 -10.69
C SER A 649 -9.58 -70.16 -9.38
N TYR A 650 -10.67 -70.94 -9.32
CA TYR A 650 -11.55 -71.07 -8.16
C TYR A 650 -12.00 -69.72 -7.54
N GLY A 651 -12.12 -68.68 -8.38
CA GLY A 651 -12.49 -67.33 -7.94
C GLY A 651 -11.36 -66.55 -7.23
N ILE A 652 -10.14 -67.09 -7.19
CA ILE A 652 -8.95 -66.39 -6.70
C ILE A 652 -8.62 -65.25 -7.68
N THR A 653 -8.41 -64.05 -7.15
CA THR A 653 -8.08 -62.86 -7.94
C THR A 653 -6.83 -62.17 -7.38
N LYS A 654 -6.31 -61.18 -8.12
CA LYS A 654 -5.28 -60.28 -7.58
C LYS A 654 -5.80 -59.64 -6.28
N GLY A 655 -4.99 -59.69 -5.23
CA GLY A 655 -5.32 -59.19 -3.90
C GLY A 655 -5.88 -60.24 -2.92
N THR A 656 -6.25 -61.45 -3.38
CA THR A 656 -6.69 -62.53 -2.48
C THR A 656 -5.63 -62.82 -1.42
N SER A 657 -6.04 -62.85 -0.15
CA SER A 657 -5.12 -63.09 0.97
C SER A 657 -4.77 -64.56 1.14
N ILE A 658 -3.50 -64.82 1.42
CA ILE A 658 -3.01 -66.08 2.00
C ILE A 658 -3.01 -65.90 3.52
N GLN A 659 -3.66 -66.81 4.25
CA GLN A 659 -3.86 -66.74 5.68
C GLN A 659 -3.31 -67.98 6.40
N PHE A 660 -2.81 -67.79 7.61
CA PHE A 660 -2.56 -68.88 8.56
C PHE A 660 -3.41 -68.62 9.79
N LYS A 661 -4.36 -69.53 10.09
CA LYS A 661 -5.28 -69.38 11.23
C LYS A 661 -5.98 -68.01 11.24
N GLY A 662 -6.33 -67.49 10.07
CA GLY A 662 -6.99 -66.18 9.89
C GLY A 662 -6.06 -64.96 9.87
N VAL A 663 -4.75 -65.10 10.09
CA VAL A 663 -3.77 -64.01 9.98
C VAL A 663 -3.23 -63.95 8.56
N THR A 664 -3.24 -62.77 7.92
CA THR A 664 -2.70 -62.62 6.56
C THR A 664 -1.18 -62.73 6.55
N VAL A 665 -0.66 -63.69 5.80
CA VAL A 665 0.77 -64.00 5.68
C VAL A 665 1.31 -63.82 4.26
N GLY A 666 0.43 -63.56 3.30
CA GLY A 666 0.76 -63.25 1.91
C GLY A 666 -0.46 -62.76 1.13
N LYS A 667 -0.25 -62.32 -0.12
CA LYS A 667 -1.33 -61.90 -1.02
C LYS A 667 -1.02 -62.30 -2.46
N VAL A 668 -2.06 -62.68 -3.20
CA VAL A 668 -1.99 -62.99 -4.63
C VAL A 668 -1.67 -61.72 -5.42
N SER A 669 -0.67 -61.79 -6.30
CA SER A 669 -0.20 -60.69 -7.13
C SER A 669 -0.72 -60.76 -8.56
N SER A 670 -0.82 -61.96 -9.12
CA SER A 670 -1.37 -62.24 -10.44
C SER A 670 -1.98 -63.64 -10.51
N VAL A 671 -2.94 -63.78 -11.42
CA VAL A 671 -3.57 -65.05 -11.78
C VAL A 671 -3.56 -65.11 -13.29
N LEU A 672 -2.83 -66.06 -13.86
CA LEU A 672 -2.62 -66.19 -15.30
C LEU A 672 -2.95 -67.62 -15.73
N PRO A 673 -3.63 -67.82 -16.87
CA PRO A 673 -3.78 -69.14 -17.45
C PRO A 673 -2.43 -69.64 -17.99
N ASP A 674 -2.11 -70.90 -17.76
CA ASP A 674 -1.04 -71.62 -18.46
C ASP A 674 -1.66 -72.62 -19.42
N PHE A 675 -1.84 -72.15 -20.66
CA PHE A 675 -2.41 -72.95 -21.75
C PHE A 675 -1.56 -74.16 -22.12
N SER A 676 -0.29 -74.23 -21.70
CA SER A 676 0.60 -75.35 -22.03
C SER A 676 0.36 -76.57 -21.14
N HIS A 677 -0.09 -76.33 -19.91
CA HIS A 677 -0.26 -77.38 -18.88
C HIS A 677 -1.70 -77.50 -18.37
N ASP A 678 -2.66 -76.89 -19.08
CA ASP A 678 -4.10 -76.86 -18.77
C ASP A 678 -4.38 -76.53 -17.29
N ASN A 679 -3.71 -75.50 -16.80
CA ASN A 679 -3.83 -75.07 -15.41
C ASN A 679 -3.75 -73.55 -15.28
N VAL A 680 -3.90 -73.06 -14.04
CA VAL A 680 -3.82 -71.66 -13.67
C VAL A 680 -2.62 -71.46 -12.75
N LEU A 681 -1.77 -70.49 -13.12
CA LEU A 681 -0.63 -70.04 -12.33
C LEU A 681 -1.04 -68.84 -11.48
N ILE A 682 -1.08 -69.05 -10.17
CA ILE A 682 -1.39 -68.03 -9.18
C ILE A 682 -0.07 -67.59 -8.55
N THR A 683 0.41 -66.41 -8.93
CA THR A 683 1.60 -65.84 -8.29
C THR A 683 1.18 -65.08 -7.04
N ALA A 684 1.86 -65.31 -5.93
CA ALA A 684 1.59 -64.65 -4.68
C ALA A 684 2.87 -64.20 -3.99
N TYR A 685 2.80 -63.09 -3.28
CA TYR A 685 3.87 -62.62 -2.43
C TYR A 685 3.67 -63.14 -1.02
N VAL A 686 4.75 -63.66 -0.45
CA VAL A 686 4.83 -63.98 0.98
C VAL A 686 5.46 -62.81 1.70
N LEU A 687 4.85 -62.38 2.81
CA LEU A 687 5.42 -61.32 3.63
C LEU A 687 6.81 -61.76 4.16
N PRO A 688 7.83 -60.88 4.13
CA PRO A 688 9.21 -61.25 4.46
C PRO A 688 9.38 -61.97 5.81
N GLU A 689 8.62 -61.56 6.83
CA GLU A 689 8.65 -62.13 8.18
C GLU A 689 8.16 -63.60 8.26
N PHE A 690 7.36 -64.06 7.29
CA PHE A 690 6.80 -65.41 7.28
C PHE A 690 7.47 -66.34 6.27
N ARG A 691 8.33 -65.81 5.38
CA ARG A 691 9.05 -66.55 4.34
C ARG A 691 9.63 -67.87 4.84
N GLY A 692 10.36 -67.83 5.96
CA GLY A 692 11.04 -69.00 6.53
C GLY A 692 10.13 -70.04 7.20
N LYS A 693 8.79 -69.86 7.14
CA LYS A 693 7.82 -70.78 7.76
C LYS A 693 6.76 -71.30 6.78
N ILE A 694 6.35 -70.48 5.82
CA ILE A 694 5.21 -70.80 4.94
C ILE A 694 5.58 -71.11 3.50
N ALA A 695 6.82 -70.86 3.09
CA ALA A 695 7.33 -71.19 1.76
C ALA A 695 8.38 -72.31 1.84
N LEU A 696 8.08 -73.37 2.58
CA LEU A 696 8.96 -74.52 2.78
C LEU A 696 8.42 -75.74 2.03
N LYS A 697 9.29 -76.68 1.65
CA LYS A 697 8.94 -77.83 0.79
C LYS A 697 7.65 -78.57 1.16
N SER A 698 7.34 -78.72 2.45
CA SER A 698 6.11 -79.40 2.91
C SER A 698 4.93 -78.47 3.27
N SER A 699 4.98 -77.19 2.87
CA SER A 699 3.88 -76.25 3.08
C SER A 699 2.68 -76.62 2.22
N TYR A 700 1.48 -76.56 2.80
CA TYR A 700 0.24 -76.98 2.15
C TYR A 700 -0.74 -75.82 2.04
N PHE A 701 -1.18 -75.52 0.82
CA PHE A 701 -2.07 -74.40 0.53
C PHE A 701 -3.43 -74.91 0.06
N TRP A 702 -4.51 -74.38 0.62
CA TRP A 702 -5.86 -74.75 0.21
C TRP A 702 -6.84 -73.59 0.24
N ILE A 703 -7.96 -73.72 -0.47
CA ILE A 703 -9.00 -72.70 -0.51
C ILE A 703 -9.97 -72.89 0.66
N LYS A 704 -10.23 -71.81 1.40
CA LYS A 704 -11.26 -71.76 2.45
C LYS A 704 -12.47 -71.02 1.88
N GLY A 705 -13.59 -71.71 1.69
CA GLY A 705 -14.84 -71.00 1.33
C GLY A 705 -15.87 -71.69 0.44
N LYS A 706 -15.77 -72.99 0.12
CA LYS A 706 -16.92 -73.72 -0.44
C LYS A 706 -17.39 -74.78 0.55
N SER A 707 -18.21 -74.36 1.51
CA SER A 707 -19.06 -75.32 2.25
C SER A 707 -20.38 -75.44 1.50
N GLU A 708 -20.79 -76.66 1.19
CA GLU A 708 -22.09 -76.96 0.55
C GLU A 708 -23.26 -76.85 1.55
N ASN A 709 -23.00 -76.58 2.84
CA ASN A 709 -24.00 -76.55 3.90
C ASN A 709 -24.54 -75.14 4.18
N ALA A 710 -25.84 -74.93 3.94
CA ALA A 710 -26.53 -73.63 4.08
C ALA A 710 -26.47 -73.01 5.50
N LEU A 711 -26.32 -73.82 6.55
CA LEU A 711 -26.19 -73.37 7.94
C LEU A 711 -24.77 -72.86 8.28
N GLU A 712 -23.74 -73.35 7.60
CA GLU A 712 -22.36 -72.86 7.79
C GLU A 712 -22.13 -71.53 7.06
N VAL A 713 -22.82 -71.35 5.92
CA VAL A 713 -22.87 -70.10 5.14
C VAL A 713 -23.30 -68.91 6.02
N MET A 714 -24.27 -69.11 6.93
CA MET A 714 -24.73 -68.06 7.85
C MET A 714 -23.68 -67.67 8.91
N LYS A 715 -22.79 -68.58 9.32
CA LYS A 715 -21.72 -68.30 10.29
C LYS A 715 -20.53 -67.59 9.68
N ASN A 716 -20.36 -67.63 8.35
CA ASN A 716 -19.14 -67.17 7.68
C ASN A 716 -19.39 -66.38 6.38
N ILE A 717 -20.39 -65.49 6.41
CA ILE A 717 -20.85 -64.67 5.26
C ILE A 717 -19.69 -63.91 4.57
N LYS A 718 -18.65 -63.50 5.30
CA LYS A 718 -17.47 -62.81 4.73
C LYS A 718 -16.63 -63.70 3.78
N SER A 719 -16.60 -65.01 4.01
CA SER A 719 -15.79 -65.96 3.20
C SER A 719 -16.48 -66.46 1.92
N VAL A 720 -17.79 -66.20 1.79
CA VAL A 720 -18.61 -66.60 0.64
C VAL A 720 -18.47 -65.60 -0.53
N ILE A 721 -18.05 -64.36 -0.24
CA ILE A 721 -17.95 -63.28 -1.22
C ILE A 721 -16.53 -63.15 -1.81
N ILE A 722 -15.50 -63.50 -1.04
CA ILE A 722 -14.09 -63.45 -1.48
C ILE A 722 -13.38 -64.73 -1.00
N PRO A 723 -12.96 -65.64 -1.90
CA PRO A 723 -12.24 -66.84 -1.50
C PRO A 723 -10.89 -66.47 -0.88
N THR A 724 -10.49 -67.17 0.18
CA THR A 724 -9.17 -67.00 0.81
C THR A 724 -8.35 -68.28 0.69
N ILE A 725 -7.04 -68.14 0.61
CA ILE A 725 -6.11 -69.26 0.63
C ILE A 725 -5.65 -69.43 2.08
N GLU A 726 -5.81 -70.59 2.67
CA GLU A 726 -5.16 -70.95 3.93
C GLU A 726 -3.85 -71.70 3.65
N VAL A 727 -2.87 -71.51 4.52
CA VAL A 727 -1.58 -72.23 4.46
C VAL A 727 -1.32 -72.96 5.76
N MET A 728 -0.83 -74.19 5.66
CA MET A 728 -0.25 -74.94 6.76
C MET A 728 1.28 -74.82 6.64
N PRO A 729 1.98 -74.25 7.64
CA PRO A 729 3.43 -74.16 7.65
C PRO A 729 4.08 -75.52 7.43
N GLY A 730 5.19 -75.50 6.68
CA GLY A 730 5.93 -76.70 6.31
C GLY A 730 7.23 -76.87 7.08
N GLN A 731 8.01 -77.85 6.66
CA GLN A 731 9.40 -78.09 7.06
C GLN A 731 10.23 -78.34 5.79
N GLY A 732 11.56 -78.32 5.93
CA GLY A 732 12.51 -78.53 4.84
C GLY A 732 13.02 -77.22 4.21
N GLU A 733 13.57 -77.33 3.00
CA GLU A 733 14.17 -76.19 2.29
C GLU A 733 13.12 -75.24 1.72
N PHE A 734 13.53 -74.00 1.48
CA PHE A 734 12.70 -72.99 0.83
C PHE A 734 12.43 -73.37 -0.63
N VAL A 735 11.17 -73.34 -1.04
CA VAL A 735 10.76 -73.60 -2.43
C VAL A 735 9.78 -72.52 -2.90
N LYS A 736 9.71 -72.31 -4.22
CA LYS A 736 8.89 -71.26 -4.83
C LYS A 736 7.64 -71.77 -5.53
N GLN A 737 7.50 -73.09 -5.72
CA GLN A 737 6.38 -73.69 -6.45
C GLN A 737 5.59 -74.61 -5.53
N PHE A 738 4.27 -74.47 -5.54
CA PHE A 738 3.34 -75.24 -4.73
C PHE A 738 2.07 -75.57 -5.53
N ASN A 739 1.31 -76.55 -5.04
CA ASN A 739 -0.04 -76.82 -5.54
C ASN A 739 -1.08 -76.15 -4.64
N LEU A 740 -2.14 -75.60 -5.23
CA LEU A 740 -3.30 -75.09 -4.52
C LEU A 740 -4.40 -76.14 -4.48
N HIS A 741 -4.75 -76.59 -3.29
CA HIS A 741 -5.76 -77.63 -3.05
C HIS A 741 -7.14 -77.03 -2.76
N LEU A 742 -8.21 -77.81 -3.00
CA LEU A 742 -9.58 -77.40 -2.69
C LEU A 742 -9.93 -77.56 -1.20
N ASN A 743 -9.35 -78.57 -0.56
CA ASN A 743 -9.72 -78.97 0.79
C ASN A 743 -8.54 -78.84 1.75
N ALA A 744 -8.86 -78.64 3.03
CA ALA A 744 -7.87 -78.71 4.09
C ALA A 744 -7.16 -80.09 4.06
N PRO A 745 -5.87 -80.15 4.44
CA PRO A 745 -5.16 -81.43 4.48
C PRO A 745 -5.90 -82.38 5.42
N ASN A 746 -5.99 -83.66 5.02
CA ASN A 746 -6.77 -84.66 5.75
C ASN A 746 -6.30 -84.71 7.21
N ARG A 747 -7.21 -84.42 8.14
CA ARG A 747 -6.90 -84.45 9.57
C ARG A 747 -6.83 -85.91 9.97
N GLN A 748 -5.77 -86.29 10.69
CA GLN A 748 -5.67 -87.64 11.26
C GLN A 748 -6.96 -87.98 12.03
N GLY A 749 -7.47 -89.21 11.88
CA GLY A 749 -8.73 -89.69 12.43
C GLY A 749 -9.03 -91.13 11.98
N LEU A 750 -10.21 -91.65 12.31
CA LEU A 750 -10.66 -93.01 11.99
C LEU A 750 -11.75 -92.96 10.92
N ASP A 751 -11.44 -93.43 9.71
CA ASP A 751 -12.40 -93.51 8.59
C ASP A 751 -13.07 -94.89 8.56
N LEU A 752 -14.40 -94.95 8.58
CA LEU A 752 -15.18 -96.18 8.57
C LEU A 752 -16.17 -96.22 7.41
N ILE A 753 -16.61 -97.41 7.04
CA ILE A 753 -17.62 -97.61 6.00
C ILE A 753 -18.89 -98.20 6.63
N LEU A 754 -19.99 -97.44 6.62
CA LEU A 754 -21.27 -97.94 7.08
C LEU A 754 -22.11 -98.39 5.87
N GLN A 755 -22.72 -99.57 5.98
CA GLN A 755 -23.50 -100.19 4.92
C GLN A 755 -24.98 -100.20 5.28
N THR A 756 -25.82 -99.75 4.36
CA THR A 756 -27.29 -99.79 4.52
C THR A 756 -27.95 -100.14 3.19
N ALA A 757 -29.14 -100.74 3.23
CA ALA A 757 -29.90 -101.06 2.02
C ALA A 757 -30.27 -99.79 1.22
N ASN A 758 -30.67 -98.72 1.92
CA ASN A 758 -31.08 -97.45 1.32
C ASN A 758 -30.33 -96.28 1.95
N ARG A 759 -30.22 -95.17 1.23
CA ARG A 759 -29.59 -93.92 1.71
C ARG A 759 -30.44 -93.19 2.76
N ASP A 760 -31.76 -93.36 2.69
CA ASP A 760 -32.75 -92.64 3.50
C ASP A 760 -32.44 -91.13 3.59
N SER A 761 -32.43 -90.58 4.79
CA SER A 761 -32.12 -89.17 5.03
C SER A 761 -30.62 -88.84 5.01
N ILE A 762 -29.71 -89.80 4.81
CA ILE A 762 -28.26 -89.59 5.04
C ILE A 762 -27.63 -88.68 3.97
N THR A 763 -26.91 -87.64 4.40
CA THR A 763 -26.21 -86.69 3.51
C THR A 763 -24.78 -86.41 3.97
N PHE A 764 -23.96 -85.88 3.07
CA PHE A 764 -22.62 -85.42 3.38
C PHE A 764 -22.65 -84.38 4.51
N GLY A 765 -21.73 -84.50 5.46
CA GLY A 765 -21.61 -83.59 6.60
C GLY A 765 -22.56 -83.87 7.77
N MET A 766 -23.42 -84.90 7.70
CA MET A 766 -24.23 -85.29 8.85
C MET A 766 -23.36 -85.71 10.04
N PRO A 767 -23.72 -85.33 11.28
CA PRO A 767 -22.94 -85.65 12.45
C PRO A 767 -23.01 -87.15 12.77
N VAL A 768 -21.87 -87.71 13.18
CA VAL A 768 -21.79 -89.02 13.83
C VAL A 768 -21.65 -88.79 15.32
N THR A 769 -22.57 -89.33 16.11
CA THR A 769 -22.67 -89.08 17.54
C THR A 769 -22.41 -90.33 18.38
N PHE A 770 -21.78 -90.12 19.53
CA PHE A 770 -21.68 -91.11 20.60
C PHE A 770 -22.37 -90.54 21.83
N ARG A 771 -23.44 -91.19 22.29
CA ARG A 771 -24.29 -90.72 23.40
C ARG A 771 -24.75 -89.25 23.25
N GLY A 772 -25.05 -88.84 22.01
CA GLY A 772 -25.51 -87.48 21.69
C GLY A 772 -24.41 -86.42 21.56
N ILE A 773 -23.14 -86.79 21.75
CA ILE A 773 -21.99 -85.90 21.49
C ILE A 773 -21.50 -86.14 20.07
N GLU A 774 -21.33 -85.08 19.27
CA GLU A 774 -20.72 -85.16 17.94
C GLU A 774 -19.25 -85.55 18.05
N VAL A 775 -18.90 -86.69 17.46
CA VAL A 775 -17.54 -87.26 17.48
C VAL A 775 -16.96 -87.45 16.09
N GLY A 776 -17.77 -87.24 15.06
CA GLY A 776 -17.38 -87.41 13.67
C GLY A 776 -18.45 -86.91 12.72
N LYS A 777 -18.27 -87.16 11.43
CA LYS A 777 -19.20 -86.75 10.37
C LYS A 777 -19.19 -87.68 9.17
N VAL A 778 -20.28 -87.70 8.42
CA VAL A 778 -20.36 -88.35 7.12
C VAL A 778 -19.49 -87.59 6.10
N THR A 779 -18.55 -88.27 5.48
CA THR A 779 -17.60 -87.71 4.50
C THR A 779 -17.91 -88.13 3.07
N ASN A 780 -18.70 -89.18 2.85
CA ASN A 780 -19.15 -89.57 1.53
C ASN A 780 -20.39 -90.47 1.60
N VAL A 781 -21.23 -90.45 0.56
CA VAL A 781 -22.36 -91.38 0.37
C VAL A 781 -22.38 -91.82 -1.09
N ARG A 782 -22.20 -93.11 -1.34
CA ARG A 782 -22.16 -93.67 -2.70
C ARG A 782 -22.84 -95.03 -2.76
N LEU A 783 -23.20 -95.48 -3.96
CA LEU A 783 -23.58 -96.88 -4.17
C LEU A 783 -22.35 -97.78 -3.98
N GLY A 784 -22.59 -98.98 -3.43
CA GLY A 784 -21.61 -100.06 -3.47
C GLY A 784 -21.33 -100.46 -4.92
N ASP A 785 -20.21 -101.14 -5.14
CA ASP A 785 -19.71 -101.42 -6.50
C ASP A 785 -20.67 -102.34 -7.31
N LEU A 786 -21.55 -103.09 -6.61
CA LEU A 786 -22.62 -103.92 -7.19
C LEU A 786 -24.01 -103.25 -7.14
N ALA A 787 -24.11 -102.01 -6.65
CA ALA A 787 -25.34 -101.24 -6.46
C ALA A 787 -26.44 -101.92 -5.60
N ASP A 788 -26.10 -102.94 -4.80
CA ASP A 788 -27.00 -103.68 -3.92
C ASP A 788 -27.18 -103.03 -2.53
N ARG A 789 -26.33 -102.06 -2.19
CA ARG A 789 -26.31 -101.32 -0.93
C ARG A 789 -25.71 -99.93 -1.09
N VAL A 790 -25.98 -99.06 -0.15
CA VAL A 790 -25.36 -97.74 -0.02
C VAL A 790 -24.19 -97.82 0.96
N LEU A 791 -23.04 -97.31 0.54
CA LEU A 791 -21.84 -97.15 1.35
C LEU A 791 -21.74 -95.70 1.84
N VAL A 792 -21.80 -95.54 3.15
CA VAL A 792 -21.68 -94.26 3.85
C VAL A 792 -20.31 -94.21 4.50
N SER A 793 -19.40 -93.40 3.96
CA SER A 793 -18.11 -93.16 4.59
C SER A 793 -18.27 -92.17 5.73
N VAL A 794 -17.79 -92.53 6.91
CA VAL A 794 -17.80 -91.66 8.09
C VAL A 794 -16.39 -91.47 8.60
N HIS A 795 -16.08 -90.25 9.05
CA HIS A 795 -14.82 -89.93 9.69
C HIS A 795 -15.07 -89.60 11.16
N ILE A 796 -14.41 -90.31 12.06
CA ILE A 796 -14.39 -90.03 13.49
C ILE A 796 -13.11 -89.27 13.81
N ASP A 797 -13.24 -88.13 14.50
CA ASP A 797 -12.08 -87.32 14.85
C ASP A 797 -11.10 -88.13 15.70
N ASN A 798 -9.78 -87.96 15.49
CA ASN A 798 -8.74 -88.76 16.17
C ASN A 798 -8.89 -88.82 17.70
N GLN A 799 -9.32 -87.73 18.31
CA GLN A 799 -9.53 -87.67 19.77
C GLN A 799 -10.64 -88.60 20.28
N PHE A 800 -11.51 -89.09 19.40
CA PHE A 800 -12.65 -89.97 19.70
C PHE A 800 -12.55 -91.35 19.04
N ALA A 801 -11.52 -91.61 18.21
CA ALA A 801 -11.34 -92.88 17.51
C ALA A 801 -11.38 -94.10 18.47
N TYR A 802 -10.87 -93.94 19.70
CA TYR A 802 -10.87 -94.97 20.75
C TYR A 802 -12.26 -95.43 21.23
N LEU A 803 -13.33 -94.68 20.90
CA LEU A 803 -14.70 -94.99 21.27
C LEU A 803 -15.32 -96.07 20.35
N VAL A 804 -14.86 -96.17 19.10
CA VAL A 804 -15.38 -97.17 18.16
C VAL A 804 -14.65 -98.49 18.35
N ARG A 805 -15.43 -99.55 18.51
CA ARG A 805 -14.96 -100.92 18.68
C ARG A 805 -15.41 -101.79 17.52
N GLU A 806 -14.74 -102.93 17.33
CA GLU A 806 -15.12 -103.90 16.28
C GLU A 806 -16.59 -104.35 16.39
N ASN A 807 -17.15 -104.34 17.60
CA ASN A 807 -18.55 -104.69 17.86
C ASN A 807 -19.49 -103.47 18.06
N SER A 808 -19.06 -102.25 17.71
CA SER A 808 -19.93 -101.07 17.77
C SER A 808 -21.10 -101.19 16.80
N VAL A 809 -22.27 -100.76 17.24
CA VAL A 809 -23.51 -100.81 16.44
C VAL A 809 -23.91 -99.39 16.08
N PHE A 810 -24.12 -99.15 14.78
CA PHE A 810 -24.49 -97.85 14.23
C PHE A 810 -25.97 -97.85 13.81
N TRP A 811 -26.67 -96.76 14.04
CA TRP A 811 -28.04 -96.57 13.56
C TRP A 811 -28.29 -95.15 13.07
N ASN A 812 -29.27 -95.01 12.17
CA ASN A 812 -29.77 -93.71 11.73
C ASN A 812 -30.58 -93.06 12.85
N GLU A 813 -30.22 -91.83 13.22
CA GLU A 813 -30.91 -91.02 14.22
C GLU A 813 -31.78 -90.00 13.47
N SER A 814 -33.02 -90.37 13.20
CA SER A 814 -34.02 -89.48 12.60
C SER A 814 -34.46 -88.42 13.59
N GLY A 815 -34.54 -87.15 13.15
CA GLY A 815 -34.84 -86.01 14.02
C GLY A 815 -36.16 -86.06 14.80
N ILE A 816 -37.14 -86.85 14.34
CA ILE A 816 -38.45 -87.01 14.97
C ILE A 816 -38.78 -88.51 15.06
N ASN A 817 -38.99 -89.03 16.27
CA ASN A 817 -39.57 -90.35 16.49
C ASN A 817 -40.93 -90.19 17.19
N VAL A 818 -42.00 -90.60 16.51
CA VAL A 818 -43.37 -90.57 17.02
C VAL A 818 -43.84 -92.00 17.23
N SER A 819 -44.08 -92.39 18.48
CA SER A 819 -44.76 -93.64 18.79
C SER A 819 -46.19 -93.36 19.25
N VAL A 820 -47.17 -93.95 18.56
CA VAL A 820 -48.61 -93.78 18.87
C VAL A 820 -49.12 -95.04 19.59
N GLY A 821 -49.55 -94.90 20.84
CA GLY A 821 -50.17 -95.95 21.64
C GLY A 821 -51.65 -95.69 21.92
N LEU A 822 -52.35 -96.68 22.49
CA LEU A 822 -53.78 -96.59 22.84
C LEU A 822 -54.10 -95.48 23.86
N THR A 823 -53.10 -94.95 24.56
CA THR A 823 -53.24 -93.88 25.58
C THR A 823 -52.72 -92.51 25.12
N GLY A 824 -52.18 -92.37 23.90
CA GLY A 824 -51.66 -91.12 23.37
C GLY A 824 -50.40 -91.28 22.51
N ALA A 825 -49.91 -90.17 21.95
CA ALA A 825 -48.65 -90.11 21.20
C ALA A 825 -47.50 -89.65 22.10
N ASP A 826 -46.41 -90.43 22.17
CA ASP A 826 -45.14 -90.04 22.79
C ASP A 826 -44.22 -89.50 21.68
N ILE A 827 -43.80 -88.24 21.80
CA ILE A 827 -42.94 -87.57 20.82
C ILE A 827 -41.58 -87.30 21.48
N LYS A 828 -40.55 -88.02 21.03
CA LYS A 828 -39.17 -87.77 21.45
C LYS A 828 -38.49 -86.89 20.41
N THR A 829 -38.13 -85.68 20.81
CA THR A 829 -37.45 -84.70 19.95
C THR A 829 -35.94 -84.74 20.21
N GLY A 830 -35.13 -84.90 19.16
CA GLY A 830 -33.68 -84.72 19.22
C GLY A 830 -33.26 -83.25 19.40
N SER A 831 -31.96 -82.97 19.29
CA SER A 831 -31.47 -81.57 19.31
C SER A 831 -32.04 -80.76 18.12
N LEU A 832 -32.11 -79.43 18.25
CA LEU A 832 -32.60 -78.54 17.17
C LEU A 832 -31.82 -78.74 15.85
N GLN A 833 -30.55 -79.16 15.92
CA GLN A 833 -29.71 -79.48 14.77
C GLN A 833 -30.07 -80.87 14.18
N SER A 834 -30.24 -81.89 15.04
CA SER A 834 -30.67 -83.25 14.64
C SER A 834 -32.07 -83.27 13.99
N LEU A 835 -32.95 -82.32 14.36
CA LEU A 835 -34.28 -82.15 13.77
C LEU A 835 -34.25 -81.75 12.29
N VAL A 836 -33.22 -80.99 11.87
CA VAL A 836 -33.11 -80.46 10.51
C VAL A 836 -32.22 -81.35 9.64
N THR A 837 -31.15 -81.92 10.20
CA THR A 837 -30.15 -82.67 9.43
C THR A 837 -30.08 -84.15 9.78
N GLY A 838 -30.86 -84.69 10.71
CA GLY A 838 -30.65 -86.07 11.19
C GLY A 838 -29.22 -86.32 11.73
N GLY A 839 -28.86 -87.58 11.91
CA GLY A 839 -27.50 -87.98 12.29
C GLY A 839 -27.31 -89.49 12.26
N ILE A 840 -26.08 -89.94 12.50
CA ILE A 840 -25.77 -91.36 12.74
C ILE A 840 -25.29 -91.47 14.17
N ALA A 841 -25.89 -92.34 14.97
CA ALA A 841 -25.44 -92.59 16.33
C ALA A 841 -24.86 -94.00 16.44
N PHE A 842 -23.93 -94.19 17.37
CA PHE A 842 -23.45 -95.52 17.71
C PHE A 842 -23.27 -95.71 19.21
N ASN A 843 -23.34 -96.97 19.63
CA ASN A 843 -22.99 -97.43 20.96
C ASN A 843 -22.27 -98.78 20.85
N THR A 844 -21.54 -99.12 21.91
CA THR A 844 -20.82 -100.39 22.02
C THR A 844 -21.51 -101.28 23.05
N PRO A 845 -21.88 -102.53 22.71
CA PRO A 845 -22.50 -103.45 23.65
C PRO A 845 -21.58 -103.82 24.81
N LEU A 846 -22.18 -104.21 25.93
CA LEU A 846 -21.45 -104.68 27.10
C LEU A 846 -20.74 -106.00 26.78
N SER A 847 -19.41 -106.02 26.82
CA SER A 847 -18.60 -107.23 26.61
C SER A 847 -17.42 -107.30 27.58
N GLN A 848 -17.13 -108.51 28.07
CA GLN A 848 -15.94 -108.81 28.88
C GLN A 848 -15.22 -110.02 28.27
N PRO A 849 -14.01 -109.85 27.69
CA PRO A 849 -13.25 -108.60 27.55
C PRO A 849 -13.88 -107.59 26.57
N ILE A 850 -13.43 -106.33 26.66
CA ILE A 850 -13.83 -105.26 25.73
C ILE A 850 -13.23 -105.57 24.34
N SER A 851 -14.02 -105.38 23.29
CA SER A 851 -13.55 -105.58 21.91
C SER A 851 -12.43 -104.59 21.52
N PRO A 852 -11.56 -104.95 20.58
CA PRO A 852 -10.50 -104.05 20.08
C PRO A 852 -11.05 -102.74 19.48
N VAL A 853 -10.18 -101.73 19.38
CA VAL A 853 -10.50 -100.47 18.68
C VAL A 853 -10.61 -100.75 17.18
N ALA A 854 -11.58 -100.12 16.53
CA ALA A 854 -11.76 -100.22 15.09
C ALA A 854 -10.58 -99.63 14.31
N HIS A 855 -10.34 -100.17 13.11
CA HIS A 855 -9.33 -99.69 12.19
C HIS A 855 -9.94 -98.92 11.03
N THR A 856 -9.13 -98.07 10.39
CA THR A 856 -9.59 -97.35 9.20
C THR A 856 -9.92 -98.33 8.08
N GLY A 857 -11.09 -98.16 7.48
CA GLY A 857 -11.65 -99.04 6.45
C GLY A 857 -12.60 -100.11 6.98
N ASP A 858 -12.69 -100.29 8.29
CA ASP A 858 -13.63 -101.26 8.89
C ASP A 858 -15.07 -100.94 8.50
N ALA A 859 -15.83 -102.00 8.22
CA ALA A 859 -17.19 -101.91 7.71
C ALA A 859 -18.23 -102.36 8.72
N TYR A 860 -19.28 -101.54 8.89
CA TYR A 860 -20.35 -101.79 9.85
C TYR A 860 -21.72 -101.75 9.17
N LEU A 861 -22.69 -102.47 9.71
CA LEU A 861 -24.09 -102.33 9.30
C LEU A 861 -24.68 -101.07 9.95
N LEU A 862 -25.30 -100.21 9.14
CA LEU A 862 -26.08 -99.08 9.60
C LEU A 862 -27.54 -99.49 9.71
N HIS A 863 -28.03 -99.57 10.94
CA HIS A 863 -29.41 -99.92 11.22
C HIS A 863 -30.35 -98.73 11.00
N GLN A 864 -31.56 -98.99 10.50
CA GLN A 864 -32.54 -97.94 10.21
C GLN A 864 -33.13 -97.30 11.46
N GLU A 865 -33.33 -98.12 12.50
CA GLU A 865 -33.94 -97.68 13.76
C GLU A 865 -33.14 -98.19 14.94
N LYS A 866 -33.17 -97.42 16.04
CA LYS A 866 -32.56 -97.78 17.31
C LYS A 866 -33.40 -98.81 18.05
N ARG A 867 -32.81 -99.93 18.48
CA ARG A 867 -33.46 -100.85 19.43
C ARG A 867 -33.38 -100.32 20.86
N SER A 868 -34.42 -100.59 21.67
CA SER A 868 -34.52 -100.13 23.06
C SER A 868 -33.29 -100.51 23.90
N GLU A 869 -32.83 -101.75 23.77
CA GLU A 869 -31.67 -102.34 24.48
C GLU A 869 -30.35 -101.59 24.22
N TRP A 870 -30.15 -100.96 23.06
CA TRP A 870 -28.92 -100.23 22.71
C TRP A 870 -28.74 -98.93 23.49
N SER A 871 -29.83 -98.40 24.05
CA SER A 871 -29.80 -97.20 24.90
C SER A 871 -29.27 -97.49 26.31
N GLU A 872 -29.42 -98.74 26.76
CA GLU A 872 -29.03 -99.16 28.11
C GLU A 872 -27.56 -99.57 28.20
N TRP A 873 -26.89 -99.75 27.05
CA TRP A 873 -25.48 -100.08 26.98
C TRP A 873 -24.60 -98.95 27.52
N ASN A 874 -24.01 -99.20 28.67
CA ASN A 874 -23.14 -98.27 29.37
C ASN A 874 -21.67 -98.74 29.43
N GLN A 875 -21.22 -99.51 28.44
CA GLN A 875 -19.85 -100.07 28.36
C GLN A 875 -18.79 -98.99 28.71
N PRO A 876 -17.99 -99.19 29.77
CA PRO A 876 -16.88 -98.30 30.08
C PRO A 876 -15.78 -98.43 29.04
N ILE A 877 -15.41 -97.32 28.41
CA ILE A 877 -14.32 -97.25 27.41
C ILE A 877 -13.34 -96.17 27.88
N ALA A 878 -12.17 -96.57 28.37
CA ALA A 878 -11.15 -95.65 28.83
C ALA A 878 -10.49 -94.92 27.65
N LYS A 879 -10.22 -93.62 27.83
CA LYS A 879 -9.42 -92.84 26.90
C LYS A 879 -7.95 -93.29 27.00
N PRO A 880 -7.29 -93.60 25.87
CA PRO A 880 -5.90 -94.01 25.86
C PRO A 880 -4.94 -92.89 26.28
#